data_AF-A0A803SMB2-F1
#
_entry.id   AF-A0A803SMB2-F1
#
_cell.length_a   1.000
_cell.length_b   1.000
_cell.length_c   1.000
_cell.angle_alpha   90.00
_cell.angle_beta   90.00
_cell.angle_gamma   90.00
#
_symmetry.space_group_name_H-M   'P 1'
#
loop_
_entity.id
_entity.type
_entity.pdbx_description
1 polymer ?
#
loop_
_entity_poly.entity_id
_entity_poly.type
_entity_poly.pdbx_seq_one_letter_code
_entity_poly.pdbx_strand_id
1 'polypeptide(L)'
;MRMICPRRTCSGSPKVVVCLALALLLGQAAEALPRCHQATVNSLRVADCQAQRHNSFPEVDPSVQVLFLNFNAFSSVVSSSFPALRSLLVLSLGKQLVGSLFVGERAFRNVPGITFLDLGGNLNLTLHPDALRGLSKLEVLLLDANGLDEGILEEGYFRDLVSLKRLDLSGNRLHQLKPDATFQGLRNLKTLQLKLNQISAICGDDLRNLQGRHLDVLDLSSNRLVGAPSCGNPFLGITLRMLDVSSNAWNAEKVEQFFTQINGTEILNLRMQHSGALGSGFGFRNLKGISASTFAGLRHSGVSSLDISNGFLSELVSSTFSAFPDLNVLLLRSNQIGQIQDGAFAGLKKLLVLDLSGNLLGALYEESLRALRSSPLQHLLLTSNHLGAIQHNALQGLDSLETLDLEDNALSKIPMGNLPSLLRLTLRRNRIRDAWGIERIGKNLTHLDLSSNRLMDLGSLWGQLGGLPDLRSLNLSGNGLEQCFWLKEGPRRLREMDLSHNNLGKVWGSKRCLNIFQGLEELVGLNLSSNRIRSVPRHLLQPLPSLQRLDLSDNLLHRLPEWVFRGLTSLLDLRLSGNPLVTLSPSPFQPLERLRTLDLRDLSLLCDCEMSDLQRWYQERKATLKASAMEATLSCLRTHPTFQWFSLPYFLESHCSK
;
A
#
# COMPACT_ATOMS: atom_id res chain seq x y z
N MET A 1 -51.15 21.13 -3.53
CA MET A 1 -52.42 20.51 -3.95
C MET A 1 -52.25 18.99 -3.89
N ARG A 2 -53.01 18.36 -2.98
CA ARG A 2 -53.38 16.92 -2.79
C ARG A 2 -52.34 15.80 -3.03
N MET A 3 -51.93 15.03 -2.01
CA MET A 3 -52.61 13.84 -1.39
C MET A 3 -52.56 12.59 -2.33
N ILE A 4 -52.05 11.39 -1.99
CA ILE A 4 -52.39 10.48 -0.88
C ILE A 4 -51.36 9.31 -0.74
N CYS A 5 -51.32 8.77 0.47
CA CYS A 5 -50.55 7.66 1.08
C CYS A 5 -50.98 6.24 0.56
N PRO A 6 -50.40 5.11 1.07
CA PRO A 6 -50.92 4.57 2.32
C PRO A 6 -49.90 3.92 3.29
N ARG A 7 -50.15 4.15 4.58
CA ARG A 7 -49.79 3.28 5.71
C ARG A 7 -50.95 2.31 5.99
N ARG A 8 -50.63 1.11 6.48
CA ARG A 8 -51.37 0.32 7.50
C ARG A 8 -50.43 -0.77 8.03
N THR A 9 -50.35 -1.20 9.29
CA THR A 9 -50.86 -0.77 10.62
C THR A 9 -50.26 -1.74 11.64
N CYS A 10 -49.89 -1.27 12.83
CA CYS A 10 -49.95 -2.08 14.06
C CYS A 10 -50.60 -1.23 15.16
N SER A 11 -51.69 -1.74 15.72
CA SER A 11 -52.47 -1.21 16.85
C SER A 11 -52.17 -2.09 18.07
N GLY A 12 -51.85 -1.52 19.23
CA GLY A 12 -52.82 -1.33 20.31
C GLY A 12 -52.13 -1.19 21.67
N SER A 13 -52.71 -0.36 22.52
CA SER A 13 -52.23 0.35 23.73
C SER A 13 -52.51 -0.42 25.06
N PRO A 14 -52.57 0.20 26.26
CA PRO A 14 -51.63 1.07 27.01
C PRO A 14 -51.42 0.63 28.48
N LYS A 15 -50.36 1.07 29.18
CA LYS A 15 -50.42 1.43 30.63
C LYS A 15 -49.40 2.53 30.97
N VAL A 16 -49.90 3.65 31.49
CA VAL A 16 -49.17 4.73 32.16
C VAL A 16 -49.41 4.56 33.66
N VAL A 17 -48.37 4.78 34.49
CA VAL A 17 -48.29 5.55 35.75
C VAL A 17 -47.17 4.95 36.63
N VAL A 18 -46.39 5.83 37.25
CA VAL A 18 -45.47 5.64 38.40
C VAL A 18 -43.98 5.48 38.03
N CYS A 19 -43.28 6.62 37.91
CA CYS A 19 -42.17 6.98 38.82
C CYS A 19 -41.68 8.41 38.54
N LEU A 20 -42.51 9.37 38.95
CA LEU A 20 -42.15 10.75 39.26
C LEU A 20 -41.94 10.81 40.78
N ALA A 21 -40.87 10.19 41.28
CA ALA A 21 -40.39 10.30 42.66
C ALA A 21 -39.12 9.44 42.86
N LEU A 22 -37.97 9.94 42.42
CA LEU A 22 -36.63 9.64 42.98
C LEU A 22 -35.52 10.55 42.39
N ALA A 23 -35.88 11.76 41.95
CA ALA A 23 -34.93 12.82 41.58
C ALA A 23 -34.81 13.90 42.68
N LEU A 24 -35.15 13.54 43.92
CA LEU A 24 -34.91 14.32 45.13
C LEU A 24 -34.33 13.35 46.16
N LEU A 25 -33.07 13.59 46.55
CA LEU A 25 -32.18 12.76 47.39
C LEU A 25 -31.24 11.85 46.59
N LEU A 26 -30.24 12.44 45.94
CA LEU A 26 -28.81 12.14 46.16
C LEU A 26 -27.96 13.08 45.30
N GLY A 27 -27.24 13.99 45.97
CA GLY A 27 -26.07 14.65 45.41
C GLY A 27 -26.37 15.88 44.55
N GLN A 28 -26.08 17.05 45.12
CA GLN A 28 -25.33 18.05 44.36
C GLN A 28 -24.09 17.36 43.76
N ALA A 29 -24.20 16.83 42.55
CA ALA A 29 -23.03 16.66 41.73
C ALA A 29 -22.64 18.08 41.33
N ALA A 30 -21.64 18.64 42.03
CA ALA A 30 -20.90 19.77 41.51
C ALA A 30 -20.68 19.52 40.01
N GLU A 31 -21.03 20.48 39.16
CA GLU A 31 -20.68 20.44 37.75
C GLU A 31 -19.18 20.20 37.67
N ALA A 32 -18.78 18.96 37.43
CA ALA A 32 -17.39 18.63 37.24
C ALA A 32 -17.03 19.32 35.94
N LEU A 33 -16.28 20.43 36.05
CA LEU A 33 -15.61 21.10 34.94
C LEU A 33 -15.14 20.01 33.98
N PRO A 34 -15.57 20.03 32.71
CA PRO A 34 -15.33 18.90 31.82
C PRO A 34 -13.81 18.82 31.62
N ARG A 35 -13.17 17.86 32.28
CA ARG A 35 -11.70 17.72 32.29
C ARG A 35 -11.28 16.95 31.05
N CYS A 36 -10.28 17.48 30.36
CA CYS A 36 -9.63 16.76 29.26
C CYS A 36 -8.99 15.46 29.77
N HIS A 37 -8.95 14.45 28.91
CA HIS A 37 -8.21 13.23 29.20
C HIS A 37 -6.71 13.54 29.16
N GLN A 38 -5.99 13.21 30.23
CA GLN A 38 -4.55 13.44 30.33
C GLN A 38 -3.78 12.14 30.13
N ALA A 39 -2.77 12.18 29.28
CA ALA A 39 -1.90 11.04 29.00
C ALA A 39 -0.45 11.49 28.81
N THR A 40 0.48 10.55 28.91
CA THR A 40 1.88 10.75 28.49
C THR A 40 2.16 9.84 27.30
N VAL A 41 2.51 10.42 26.17
CA VAL A 41 2.80 9.69 24.92
C VAL A 41 4.18 10.10 24.44
N ASN A 42 5.09 9.13 24.26
CA ASN A 42 6.48 9.40 23.84
C ASN A 42 7.19 10.46 24.71
N SER A 43 6.98 10.40 26.03
CA SER A 43 7.50 11.37 27.01
C SER A 43 6.91 12.79 26.90
N LEU A 44 5.90 13.02 26.06
CA LEU A 44 5.17 14.27 25.97
C LEU A 44 3.90 14.23 26.81
N ARG A 45 3.60 15.31 27.53
CA ARG A 45 2.32 15.48 28.24
C ARG A 45 1.23 15.91 27.26
N VAL A 46 0.19 15.09 27.14
CA VAL A 46 -0.93 15.26 26.21
C VAL A 46 -2.21 15.52 26.98
N ALA A 47 -2.96 16.53 26.57
CA ALA A 47 -4.34 16.77 26.97
C ALA A 47 -5.25 16.59 25.75
N ASP A 48 -6.09 15.56 25.79
CA ASP A 48 -7.08 15.25 24.77
C ASP A 48 -8.47 15.69 25.24
N CYS A 49 -8.97 16.75 24.62
CA CYS A 49 -10.30 17.29 24.85
C CYS A 49 -11.20 17.12 23.62
N GLN A 50 -10.86 16.24 22.67
CA GLN A 50 -11.58 16.14 21.40
C GLN A 50 -13.00 15.58 21.61
N ALA A 51 -13.96 16.07 20.81
CA ALA A 51 -15.33 15.55 20.75
C ALA A 51 -16.10 15.49 22.09
N GLN A 52 -15.74 16.36 23.04
CA GLN A 52 -16.32 16.41 24.38
C GLN A 52 -17.44 17.46 24.52
N ARG A 53 -17.84 18.10 23.42
CA ARG A 53 -18.89 19.13 23.34
C ARG A 53 -18.58 20.38 24.16
N HIS A 54 -17.30 20.72 24.31
CA HIS A 54 -16.87 21.95 24.95
C HIS A 54 -17.34 23.17 24.16
N ASN A 55 -17.98 24.14 24.81
CA ASN A 55 -18.31 25.45 24.24
C ASN A 55 -17.45 26.59 24.80
N SER A 56 -16.63 26.29 25.82
CA SER A 56 -15.67 27.18 26.48
C SER A 56 -14.39 26.40 26.78
N PHE A 57 -13.25 27.07 26.73
CA PHE A 57 -11.95 26.41 26.82
C PHE A 57 -11.79 25.75 28.20
N PRO A 58 -11.54 24.43 28.26
CA PRO A 58 -11.38 23.75 29.54
C PRO A 58 -10.10 24.18 30.25
N GLU A 59 -10.04 24.02 31.57
CA GLU A 59 -8.80 24.21 32.32
C GLU A 59 -7.79 23.12 31.96
N VAL A 60 -6.58 23.53 31.58
CA VAL A 60 -5.49 22.64 31.16
C VAL A 60 -4.26 22.91 32.02
N ASP A 61 -3.57 21.84 32.40
CA ASP A 61 -2.33 21.91 33.17
C ASP A 61 -1.23 22.68 32.38
N PRO A 62 -0.54 23.67 32.98
CA PRO A 62 0.50 24.47 32.31
C PRO A 62 1.68 23.69 31.72
N SER A 63 1.92 22.45 32.19
CA SER A 63 2.98 21.57 31.72
C SER A 63 2.63 20.79 30.45
N VAL A 64 1.39 20.87 29.97
CA VAL A 64 0.95 20.19 28.75
C VAL A 64 1.75 20.69 27.54
N GLN A 65 2.16 19.74 26.70
CA GLN A 65 2.94 19.98 25.50
C GLN A 65 2.13 19.75 24.22
N VAL A 66 1.07 18.94 24.30
CA VAL A 66 0.15 18.64 23.18
C VAL A 66 -1.27 18.82 23.66
N LEU A 67 -2.03 19.67 22.98
CA LEU A 67 -3.42 19.97 23.31
C LEU A 67 -4.32 19.76 22.09
N PHE A 68 -5.25 18.81 22.22
CA PHE A 68 -6.23 18.51 21.18
C PHE A 68 -7.63 19.01 21.58
N LEU A 69 -8.20 19.86 20.73
CA LEU A 69 -9.48 20.56 20.95
C LEU A 69 -10.47 20.36 19.78
N ASN A 70 -10.19 19.43 18.88
CA ASN A 70 -11.00 19.19 17.68
C ASN A 70 -12.42 18.72 18.00
N PHE A 71 -13.35 18.94 17.08
CA PHE A 71 -14.73 18.43 17.15
C PHE A 71 -15.51 18.91 18.39
N ASN A 72 -15.20 20.10 18.90
CA ASN A 72 -15.95 20.76 19.98
C ASN A 72 -16.86 21.85 19.40
N ALA A 73 -17.32 22.80 20.20
CA ALA A 73 -18.25 23.85 19.82
C ALA A 73 -17.72 25.26 20.12
N PHE A 74 -16.40 25.47 19.98
CA PHE A 74 -15.81 26.81 20.15
C PHE A 74 -16.22 27.71 18.98
N SER A 75 -16.83 28.86 19.28
CA SER A 75 -17.20 29.88 18.27
C SER A 75 -16.16 30.99 18.14
N SER A 76 -15.31 31.19 19.15
CA SER A 76 -14.26 32.20 19.11
C SER A 76 -13.00 31.78 19.88
N VAL A 77 -11.84 32.20 19.35
CA VAL A 77 -10.54 32.13 20.02
C VAL A 77 -10.00 33.55 20.15
N VAL A 78 -9.83 34.02 21.38
CA VAL A 78 -9.35 35.36 21.70
C VAL A 78 -8.11 35.28 22.59
N SER A 79 -7.45 36.41 22.85
CA SER A 79 -6.20 36.44 23.61
C SER A 79 -6.31 35.90 25.04
N SER A 80 -7.52 35.85 25.62
CA SER A 80 -7.82 35.25 26.93
C SER A 80 -8.30 33.80 26.88
N SER A 81 -8.44 33.19 25.70
CA SER A 81 -8.94 31.81 25.55
C SER A 81 -8.03 30.76 26.19
N PHE A 82 -6.73 31.00 26.23
CA PHE A 82 -5.76 30.11 26.83
C PHE A 82 -5.13 30.72 28.08
N PRO A 83 -4.93 29.93 29.15
CA PRO A 83 -3.96 30.29 30.18
C PRO A 83 -2.55 30.32 29.58
N ALA A 84 -1.56 30.81 30.32
CA ALA A 84 -0.18 30.86 29.85
C ALA A 84 0.46 29.46 29.78
N LEU A 85 0.25 28.75 28.66
CA LEU A 85 0.78 27.41 28.39
C LEU A 85 2.14 27.50 27.69
N ARG A 86 3.19 27.88 28.43
CA ARG A 86 4.53 28.12 27.87
C ARG A 86 5.24 26.86 27.34
N SER A 87 4.82 25.69 27.81
CA SER A 87 5.36 24.39 27.39
C SER A 87 4.66 23.82 26.16
N LEU A 88 3.58 24.44 25.68
CA LEU A 88 2.78 23.92 24.58
C LEU A 88 3.54 23.98 23.26
N LEU A 89 3.58 22.85 22.56
CA LEU A 89 4.23 22.68 21.26
C LEU A 89 3.21 22.41 20.15
N VAL A 90 2.17 21.63 20.43
CA VAL A 90 1.16 21.22 19.47
C VAL A 90 -0.22 21.68 19.95
N LEU A 91 -0.90 22.45 19.11
CA LEU A 91 -2.28 22.89 19.34
C LEU A 91 -3.14 22.53 18.13
N SER A 92 -4.23 21.82 18.36
CA SER A 92 -5.16 21.42 17.28
C SER A 92 -6.58 21.82 17.65
N LEU A 93 -7.16 22.66 16.80
CA LEU A 93 -8.45 23.32 16.91
C LEU A 93 -9.31 23.06 15.65
N GLY A 94 -8.95 22.06 14.87
CA GLY A 94 -9.62 21.69 13.64
C GLY A 94 -11.08 21.26 13.86
N LYS A 95 -11.90 21.57 12.87
CA LYS A 95 -13.31 21.16 12.73
C LYS A 95 -14.13 21.32 14.01
N GLN A 96 -14.42 22.56 14.36
CA GLN A 96 -15.44 22.87 15.36
C GLN A 96 -16.85 22.65 14.76
N LEU A 97 -17.76 22.16 15.59
CA LEU A 97 -19.15 21.80 15.24
C LEU A 97 -20.10 23.02 15.30
N VAL A 98 -19.54 24.21 15.11
CA VAL A 98 -20.27 25.49 15.01
C VAL A 98 -20.28 25.98 13.56
N GLY A 99 -21.20 26.88 13.23
CA GLY A 99 -21.33 27.41 11.87
C GLY A 99 -20.18 28.31 11.40
N SER A 100 -19.41 28.86 12.33
CA SER A 100 -18.19 29.64 12.07
C SER A 100 -17.30 29.69 13.30
N LEU A 101 -15.98 29.79 13.08
CA LEU A 101 -14.98 30.04 14.12
C LEU A 101 -14.32 31.40 13.86
N PHE A 102 -14.31 32.28 14.85
CA PHE A 102 -13.58 33.55 14.80
C PHE A 102 -12.27 33.49 15.59
N VAL A 103 -11.15 33.85 15.00
CA VAL A 103 -9.85 33.96 15.69
C VAL A 103 -9.46 35.43 15.78
N GLY A 104 -9.53 35.98 16.98
CA GLY A 104 -9.34 37.40 17.26
C GLY A 104 -7.88 37.86 17.27
N GLU A 105 -7.69 39.15 17.52
CA GLU A 105 -6.37 39.79 17.58
C GLU A 105 -5.47 39.11 18.63
N ARG A 106 -4.25 38.71 18.23
CA ARG A 106 -3.25 38.06 19.09
C ARG A 106 -3.83 36.88 19.89
N ALA A 107 -4.74 36.12 19.31
CA ALA A 107 -5.45 35.01 19.96
C ALA A 107 -4.50 33.98 20.63
N PHE A 108 -3.32 33.78 20.06
CA PHE A 108 -2.35 32.79 20.53
C PHE A 108 -1.21 33.37 21.37
N ARG A 109 -1.32 34.61 21.87
CA ARG A 109 -0.27 35.29 22.65
C ARG A 109 0.19 34.49 23.88
N ASN A 110 -0.71 33.73 24.50
CA ASN A 110 -0.43 32.93 25.70
C ASN A 110 0.17 31.54 25.40
N VAL A 111 0.31 31.17 24.13
CA VAL A 111 0.92 29.91 23.67
C VAL A 111 2.07 30.17 22.67
N PRO A 112 3.04 31.04 22.98
CA PRO A 112 4.04 31.50 22.01
C PRO A 112 5.04 30.42 21.58
N GLY A 113 5.04 29.26 22.26
CA GLY A 113 5.97 28.16 22.03
C GLY A 113 5.56 27.17 20.95
N ILE A 114 4.34 27.27 20.41
CA ILE A 114 3.79 26.25 19.52
C ILE A 114 4.58 26.15 18.21
N THR A 115 4.84 24.92 17.78
CA THR A 115 5.48 24.56 16.51
C THR A 115 4.48 23.97 15.52
N PHE A 116 3.31 23.54 15.99
CA PHE A 116 2.23 23.02 15.16
C PHE A 116 0.90 23.66 15.58
N LEU A 117 0.18 24.19 14.59
CA LEU A 117 -1.16 24.73 14.76
C LEU A 117 -2.08 24.18 13.67
N ASP A 118 -3.15 23.53 14.09
CA ASP A 118 -4.21 23.05 13.21
C ASP A 118 -5.49 23.85 13.45
N LEU A 119 -5.93 24.55 12.41
CA LEU A 119 -7.20 25.27 12.34
C LEU A 119 -8.06 24.75 11.18
N GLY A 120 -7.74 23.59 10.60
CA GLY A 120 -8.39 23.06 9.41
C GLY A 120 -9.83 22.59 9.64
N GLY A 121 -10.65 22.57 8.60
CA GLY A 121 -12.03 22.08 8.63
C GLY A 121 -13.02 22.95 9.42
N ASN A 122 -12.64 24.17 9.80
CA ASN A 122 -13.51 25.16 10.39
C ASN A 122 -14.22 25.96 9.29
N LEU A 123 -15.42 25.53 8.93
CA LEU A 123 -16.21 26.16 7.87
C LEU A 123 -16.42 27.65 8.17
N ASN A 124 -16.14 28.53 7.19
CA ASN A 124 -16.23 29.99 7.32
C ASN A 124 -15.35 30.55 8.46
N LEU A 125 -14.13 30.02 8.60
CA LEU A 125 -13.13 30.56 9.51
C LEU A 125 -12.88 32.05 9.20
N THR A 126 -12.96 32.89 10.22
CA THR A 126 -12.59 34.31 10.12
C THR A 126 -11.37 34.56 10.99
N LEU A 127 -10.31 35.12 10.40
CA LEU A 127 -9.08 35.45 11.09
C LEU A 127 -8.95 36.98 11.18
N HIS A 128 -8.61 37.50 12.34
CA HIS A 128 -8.09 38.85 12.45
C HIS A 128 -6.68 38.92 11.81
N PRO A 129 -6.26 40.00 11.13
CA PRO A 129 -4.93 40.10 10.50
C PRO A 129 -3.75 39.84 11.47
N ASP A 130 -3.93 40.24 12.73
CA ASP A 130 -2.98 40.03 13.83
C ASP A 130 -3.22 38.74 14.65
N ALA A 131 -4.07 37.81 14.19
CA ALA A 131 -4.42 36.58 14.93
C ALA A 131 -3.21 35.70 15.24
N LEU A 132 -2.31 35.52 14.27
CA LEU A 132 -1.12 34.66 14.35
C LEU A 132 0.15 35.40 14.78
N ARG A 133 0.00 36.66 15.22
CA ARG A 133 1.14 37.52 15.56
C ARG A 133 1.96 36.96 16.71
N GLY A 134 3.28 36.97 16.57
CA GLY A 134 4.25 36.48 17.56
C GLY A 134 4.57 34.98 17.52
N LEU A 135 3.92 34.19 16.66
CA LEU A 135 4.15 32.74 16.53
C LEU A 135 5.42 32.38 15.72
N SER A 136 6.55 32.97 16.10
CA SER A 136 7.84 32.85 15.40
C SER A 136 8.42 31.43 15.35
N LYS A 137 8.02 30.54 16.27
CA LYS A 137 8.45 29.13 16.31
C LYS A 137 7.56 28.18 15.51
N LEU A 138 6.46 28.67 14.94
CA LEU A 138 5.50 27.83 14.25
C LEU A 138 6.14 27.24 12.98
N GLU A 139 6.14 25.91 12.86
CA GLU A 139 6.72 25.18 11.74
C GLU A 139 5.65 24.62 10.80
N VAL A 140 4.48 24.25 11.34
CA VAL A 140 3.36 23.69 10.57
C VAL A 140 2.09 24.43 10.90
N LEU A 141 1.44 24.95 9.87
CA LEU A 141 0.14 25.60 9.95
C LEU A 141 -0.85 24.93 9.00
N LEU A 142 -1.92 24.37 9.55
CA LEU A 142 -3.02 23.79 8.78
C LEU A 142 -4.21 24.76 8.77
N LEU A 143 -4.59 25.18 7.57
CA LEU A 143 -5.73 26.06 7.28
C LEU A 143 -6.62 25.45 6.19
N ASP A 144 -6.57 24.12 6.01
CA ASP A 144 -7.34 23.43 5.00
C ASP A 144 -8.84 23.45 5.28
N ALA A 145 -9.67 23.36 4.23
CA ALA A 145 -11.12 23.20 4.30
C ALA A 145 -11.84 24.26 5.17
N ASN A 146 -11.36 25.51 5.13
CA ASN A 146 -11.90 26.62 5.93
C ASN A 146 -12.80 27.58 5.14
N GLY A 147 -12.80 27.47 3.81
CA GLY A 147 -13.55 28.36 2.93
C GLY A 147 -12.87 29.71 2.69
N LEU A 148 -11.56 29.80 2.93
CA LEU A 148 -10.76 31.01 2.76
C LEU A 148 -10.65 31.40 1.28
N ASP A 149 -10.66 32.70 1.00
CA ASP A 149 -10.39 33.29 -0.32
C ASP A 149 -8.96 33.88 -0.38
N GLU A 150 -8.63 34.58 -1.46
CA GLU A 150 -7.31 35.17 -1.68
C GLU A 150 -6.83 36.13 -0.58
N GLY A 151 -7.73 36.70 0.23
CA GLY A 151 -7.36 37.63 1.30
C GLY A 151 -6.36 37.05 2.31
N ILE A 152 -6.39 35.73 2.53
CA ILE A 152 -5.44 35.03 3.41
C ILE A 152 -3.97 35.20 2.97
N LEU A 153 -3.73 35.49 1.69
CA LEU A 153 -2.40 35.67 1.11
C LEU A 153 -1.95 37.15 1.05
N GLU A 154 -2.88 38.10 1.20
CA GLU A 154 -2.65 39.52 0.87
C GLU A 154 -2.54 40.46 2.09
N GLU A 155 -3.05 40.07 3.27
CA GLU A 155 -3.13 40.95 4.45
C GLU A 155 -2.03 40.71 5.50
N GLY A 156 -1.00 39.95 5.16
CA GLY A 156 0.17 39.72 6.01
C GLY A 156 -0.11 38.85 7.24
N TYR A 157 -1.07 37.92 7.15
CA TYR A 157 -1.40 36.96 8.20
C TYR A 157 -0.20 36.15 8.69
N PHE A 158 0.81 35.94 7.83
CA PHE A 158 1.95 35.07 8.08
C PHE A 158 3.26 35.80 8.43
N ARG A 159 3.22 37.14 8.61
CA ARG A 159 4.42 37.99 8.69
C ARG A 159 5.46 37.60 9.76
N ASP A 160 5.02 37.01 10.88
CA ASP A 160 5.90 36.64 12.00
C ASP A 160 6.34 35.16 11.95
N LEU A 161 5.83 34.36 11.01
CA LEU A 161 5.99 32.89 10.99
C LEU A 161 7.33 32.45 10.35
N VAL A 162 8.44 33.02 10.81
CA VAL A 162 9.78 32.84 10.21
C VAL A 162 10.29 31.39 10.21
N SER A 163 9.80 30.55 11.14
CA SER A 163 10.11 29.11 11.21
C SER A 163 9.20 28.22 10.36
N LEU A 164 8.20 28.79 9.66
CA LEU A 164 7.20 28.00 8.94
C LEU A 164 7.83 27.17 7.84
N LYS A 165 7.60 25.85 7.90
CA LYS A 165 8.06 24.85 6.93
C LYS A 165 6.93 24.35 6.05
N ARG A 166 5.73 24.21 6.61
CA ARG A 166 4.55 23.72 5.90
C ARG A 166 3.35 24.63 6.13
N LEU A 167 2.76 25.06 5.02
CA LEU A 167 1.48 25.76 4.99
C LEU A 167 0.48 24.93 4.19
N ASP A 168 -0.62 24.54 4.83
CA ASP A 168 -1.71 23.82 4.18
C ASP A 168 -2.93 24.71 3.98
N LEU A 169 -3.25 25.01 2.72
CA LEU A 169 -4.41 25.81 2.30
C LEU A 169 -5.35 24.98 1.41
N SER A 170 -5.29 23.65 1.52
CA SER A 170 -6.07 22.75 0.68
C SER A 170 -7.58 22.91 0.92
N GLY A 171 -8.43 22.67 -0.08
CA GLY A 171 -9.89 22.66 0.11
C GLY A 171 -10.51 24.03 0.41
N ASN A 172 -9.83 25.12 0.04
CA ASN A 172 -10.33 26.49 0.20
C ASN A 172 -10.94 27.01 -1.12
N ARG A 173 -11.14 28.32 -1.22
CA ARG A 173 -11.79 28.99 -2.37
C ARG A 173 -10.84 29.91 -3.10
N LEU A 174 -9.53 29.60 -3.10
CA LEU A 174 -8.52 30.42 -3.76
C LEU A 174 -8.69 30.38 -5.29
N HIS A 175 -8.79 31.54 -5.93
CA HIS A 175 -8.82 31.68 -7.39
C HIS A 175 -7.48 32.10 -7.98
N GLN A 176 -6.66 32.80 -7.18
CA GLN A 176 -5.35 33.31 -7.55
C GLN A 176 -4.34 32.98 -6.45
N LEU A 177 -3.07 32.90 -6.83
CA LEU A 177 -1.96 32.65 -5.91
C LEU A 177 -1.00 33.83 -5.94
N LYS A 178 -1.29 34.87 -5.13
CA LYS A 178 -0.50 36.10 -5.05
C LYS A 178 -0.10 36.42 -3.61
N PRO A 179 0.90 35.72 -3.06
CA PRO A 179 1.43 36.03 -1.73
C PRO A 179 1.97 37.47 -1.67
N ASP A 180 1.63 38.19 -0.60
CA ASP A 180 2.15 39.52 -0.33
C ASP A 180 3.67 39.52 -0.01
N ALA A 181 4.21 40.73 0.25
CA ALA A 181 5.64 40.90 0.55
C ALA A 181 6.10 40.17 1.82
N THR A 182 5.19 39.80 2.73
CA THR A 182 5.55 39.17 4.00
C THR A 182 6.05 37.73 3.81
N PHE A 183 5.67 37.07 2.70
CA PHE A 183 6.18 35.75 2.35
C PHE A 183 7.70 35.71 2.12
N GLN A 184 8.34 36.84 1.82
CA GLN A 184 9.81 36.94 1.74
C GLN A 184 10.48 36.58 3.08
N GLY A 185 9.79 36.78 4.20
CA GLY A 185 10.23 36.40 5.54
C GLY A 185 10.16 34.90 5.83
N LEU A 186 9.34 34.14 5.11
CA LEU A 186 9.12 32.70 5.33
C LEU A 186 10.26 31.85 4.74
N ARG A 187 11.46 32.00 5.31
CA ARG A 187 12.70 31.43 4.74
C ARG A 187 12.81 29.93 4.78
N ASN A 188 12.06 29.30 5.68
CA ASN A 188 12.07 27.87 5.89
C ASN A 188 10.92 27.14 5.18
N LEU A 189 10.08 27.85 4.42
CA LEU A 189 8.93 27.27 3.76
C LEU A 189 9.38 26.26 2.70
N LYS A 190 8.94 25.02 2.86
CA LYS A 190 9.29 23.88 1.99
C LYS A 190 8.07 23.22 1.37
N THR A 191 6.93 23.27 2.04
CA THR A 191 5.69 22.63 1.59
C THR A 191 4.57 23.63 1.54
N LEU A 192 3.99 23.81 0.35
CA LEU A 192 2.81 24.63 0.11
C LEU A 192 1.73 23.76 -0.53
N GLN A 193 0.66 23.49 0.23
CA GLN A 193 -0.46 22.69 -0.25
C GLN A 193 -1.61 23.62 -0.67
N LEU A 194 -1.98 23.54 -1.95
CA LEU A 194 -3.05 24.33 -2.55
C LEU A 194 -4.08 23.44 -3.25
N LYS A 195 -4.08 22.15 -2.92
CA LYS A 195 -4.97 21.16 -3.49
C LYS A 195 -6.44 21.55 -3.30
N LEU A 196 -7.32 21.18 -4.24
CA LEU A 196 -8.77 21.38 -4.11
C LEU A 196 -9.14 22.86 -3.90
N ASN A 197 -8.53 23.76 -4.68
CA ASN A 197 -8.91 25.16 -4.78
C ASN A 197 -9.52 25.44 -6.18
N GLN A 198 -9.61 26.70 -6.57
CA GLN A 198 -10.20 27.15 -7.84
C GLN A 198 -9.18 27.90 -8.71
N ILE A 199 -7.88 27.64 -8.51
CA ILE A 199 -6.79 28.34 -9.20
C ILE A 199 -6.81 27.95 -10.68
N SER A 200 -6.93 28.94 -11.56
CA SER A 200 -7.03 28.72 -13.01
C SER A 200 -5.75 29.06 -13.79
N ALA A 201 -5.01 30.05 -13.31
CA ALA A 201 -3.74 30.50 -13.87
C ALA A 201 -2.82 31.04 -12.77
N ILE A 202 -1.52 30.98 -13.03
CA ILE A 202 -0.48 31.62 -12.24
C ILE A 202 0.46 32.28 -13.26
N CYS A 203 0.69 33.58 -13.14
CA CYS A 203 1.42 34.40 -14.11
C CYS A 203 2.72 34.96 -13.49
N GLY A 204 3.64 35.41 -14.35
CA GLY A 204 5.03 35.77 -14.01
C GLY A 204 5.27 36.35 -12.60
N ASP A 205 4.69 37.50 -12.29
CA ASP A 205 4.97 38.19 -11.02
C ASP A 205 4.14 37.69 -9.83
N ASP A 206 3.21 36.75 -10.03
CA ASP A 206 2.29 36.29 -8.99
C ASP A 206 3.06 35.66 -7.82
N LEU A 207 4.16 34.95 -8.09
CA LEU A 207 5.01 34.32 -7.07
C LEU A 207 6.33 35.03 -6.82
N ARG A 208 6.45 36.32 -7.18
CA ARG A 208 7.70 37.09 -7.00
C ARG A 208 8.24 37.06 -5.56
N ASN A 209 7.35 36.97 -4.57
CA ASN A 209 7.72 36.92 -3.15
C ASN A 209 8.21 35.54 -2.67
N LEU A 210 8.17 34.54 -3.55
CA LEU A 210 8.74 33.20 -3.33
C LEU A 210 10.04 32.99 -4.13
N GLN A 211 10.54 33.99 -4.85
CA GLN A 211 11.80 33.86 -5.61
C GLN A 211 12.98 33.52 -4.70
N GLY A 212 13.92 32.72 -5.22
CA GLY A 212 15.07 32.20 -4.48
C GLY A 212 14.75 31.04 -3.53
N ARG A 213 13.53 30.49 -3.57
CA ARG A 213 13.11 29.38 -2.72
C ARG A 213 13.34 28.02 -3.38
N HIS A 214 13.64 27.06 -2.54
CA HIS A 214 13.53 25.65 -2.85
C HIS A 214 12.34 25.07 -2.10
N LEU A 215 11.32 24.60 -2.84
CA LEU A 215 10.17 23.91 -2.25
C LEU A 215 10.34 22.40 -2.41
N ASP A 216 10.20 21.67 -1.30
CA ASP A 216 10.10 20.21 -1.33
C ASP A 216 8.82 19.77 -2.05
N VAL A 217 7.71 20.48 -1.83
CA VAL A 217 6.40 20.18 -2.42
C VAL A 217 5.63 21.46 -2.71
N LEU A 218 5.19 21.60 -3.96
CA LEU A 218 4.13 22.52 -4.38
C LEU A 218 2.98 21.69 -4.95
N ASP A 219 1.88 21.60 -4.20
CA ASP A 219 0.69 20.83 -4.60
C ASP A 219 -0.40 21.75 -5.14
N LEU A 220 -0.55 21.76 -6.46
CA LEU A 220 -1.59 22.46 -7.21
C LEU A 220 -2.64 21.46 -7.76
N SER A 221 -2.71 20.25 -7.20
CA SER A 221 -3.63 19.22 -7.67
C SER A 221 -5.10 19.59 -7.43
N SER A 222 -6.00 19.04 -8.24
CA SER A 222 -7.45 19.29 -8.14
C SER A 222 -7.81 20.78 -8.16
N ASN A 223 -7.16 21.56 -9.02
CA ASN A 223 -7.48 22.96 -9.32
C ASN A 223 -8.15 23.06 -10.71
N ARG A 224 -8.13 24.26 -11.31
CA ARG A 224 -8.71 24.54 -12.64
C ARG A 224 -7.65 25.04 -13.62
N LEU A 225 -6.40 24.57 -13.51
CA LEU A 225 -5.29 25.06 -14.34
C LEU A 225 -5.54 24.82 -15.85
N VAL A 226 -5.31 25.86 -16.66
CA VAL A 226 -5.50 25.82 -18.13
C VAL A 226 -4.24 26.18 -18.91
N GLY A 227 -3.23 26.78 -18.26
CA GLY A 227 -2.08 27.40 -18.94
C GLY A 227 -2.41 28.82 -19.39
N ALA A 228 -1.46 29.75 -19.24
CA ALA A 228 -1.64 31.15 -19.60
C ALA A 228 -0.53 31.58 -20.59
N PRO A 229 -0.68 31.31 -21.90
CA PRO A 229 0.41 31.50 -22.88
C PRO A 229 0.84 32.97 -23.06
N SER A 230 0.01 33.95 -22.69
CA SER A 230 0.37 35.37 -22.66
C SER A 230 1.14 35.78 -21.39
N CYS A 231 1.28 34.90 -20.41
CA CYS A 231 1.95 35.18 -19.14
C CYS A 231 3.41 34.69 -19.14
N GLY A 232 4.26 35.41 -18.41
CA GLY A 232 5.62 34.95 -18.10
C GLY A 232 5.65 33.74 -17.15
N ASN A 233 6.83 33.14 -16.97
CA ASN A 233 7.06 32.02 -16.06
C ASN A 233 6.88 32.46 -14.59
N PRO A 234 5.87 31.96 -13.86
CA PRO A 234 5.64 32.29 -12.45
C PRO A 234 6.69 31.72 -11.50
N PHE A 235 7.46 30.72 -11.92
CA PHE A 235 8.43 30.02 -11.08
C PHE A 235 9.87 30.50 -11.29
N LEU A 236 10.06 31.70 -11.85
CA LEU A 236 11.39 32.25 -12.08
C LEU A 236 12.19 32.30 -10.76
N GLY A 237 13.33 31.63 -10.70
CA GLY A 237 14.16 31.57 -9.49
C GLY A 237 13.58 30.71 -8.36
N ILE A 238 12.57 29.88 -8.63
CA ILE A 238 12.02 28.89 -7.70
C ILE A 238 12.41 27.49 -8.18
N THR A 239 12.92 26.66 -7.29
CA THR A 239 13.22 25.25 -7.59
C THR A 239 12.28 24.32 -6.83
N LEU A 240 11.84 23.25 -7.49
CA LEU A 240 10.81 22.35 -6.99
C LEU A 240 11.35 20.92 -6.93
N ARG A 241 11.36 20.31 -5.74
CA ARG A 241 11.59 18.86 -5.64
C ARG A 241 10.37 18.09 -6.13
N MET A 242 9.16 18.55 -5.85
CA MET A 242 7.92 17.97 -6.35
C MET A 242 6.94 19.07 -6.77
N LEU A 243 6.49 18.98 -8.01
CA LEU A 243 5.34 19.73 -8.52
C LEU A 243 4.20 18.74 -8.78
N ASP A 244 3.10 18.90 -8.06
CA ASP A 244 1.88 18.12 -8.29
C ASP A 244 0.82 19.00 -8.96
N VAL A 245 0.46 18.67 -10.20
CA VAL A 245 -0.62 19.31 -10.97
C VAL A 245 -1.69 18.31 -11.37
N SER A 246 -1.79 17.20 -10.63
CA SER A 246 -2.77 16.13 -10.86
C SER A 246 -4.21 16.63 -10.81
N SER A 247 -5.15 15.91 -11.42
CA SER A 247 -6.59 16.19 -11.32
C SER A 247 -7.03 17.61 -11.72
N ASN A 248 -6.25 18.31 -12.55
CA ASN A 248 -6.72 19.49 -13.26
C ASN A 248 -7.42 19.06 -14.56
N ALA A 249 -8.17 19.99 -15.18
CA ALA A 249 -8.90 19.75 -16.42
C ALA A 249 -7.98 19.77 -17.66
N TRP A 250 -6.92 18.96 -17.63
CA TRP A 250 -5.90 18.88 -18.66
C TRP A 250 -6.43 18.30 -19.98
N ASN A 251 -5.80 18.72 -21.06
CA ASN A 251 -5.77 18.06 -22.36
C ASN A 251 -4.39 18.38 -22.97
N ALA A 252 -4.01 17.73 -24.07
CA ALA A 252 -2.67 17.90 -24.66
C ALA A 252 -2.29 19.37 -24.93
N GLU A 253 -3.24 20.20 -25.36
CA GLU A 253 -3.00 21.62 -25.65
C GLU A 253 -2.75 22.44 -24.37
N LYS A 254 -3.58 22.27 -23.34
CA LYS A 254 -3.41 22.98 -22.05
C LYS A 254 -2.09 22.61 -21.37
N VAL A 255 -1.70 21.34 -21.49
CA VAL A 255 -0.41 20.86 -20.96
C VAL A 255 0.75 21.49 -21.72
N GLU A 256 0.67 21.53 -23.05
CA GLU A 256 1.66 22.20 -23.90
C GLU A 256 1.81 23.68 -23.54
N GLN A 257 0.68 24.40 -23.37
CA GLN A 257 0.67 25.81 -22.97
C GLN A 257 1.26 26.03 -21.57
N PHE A 258 0.82 25.25 -20.58
CA PHE A 258 1.31 25.37 -19.20
C PHE A 258 2.81 25.09 -19.09
N PHE A 259 3.31 24.04 -19.73
CA PHE A 259 4.73 23.70 -19.67
C PHE A 259 5.62 24.60 -20.51
N THR A 260 5.10 25.15 -21.61
CA THR A 260 5.80 26.22 -22.34
C THR A 260 5.94 27.46 -21.46
N GLN A 261 4.90 27.81 -20.70
CA GLN A 261 4.91 28.96 -19.78
C GLN A 261 5.97 28.81 -18.69
N ILE A 262 6.13 27.61 -18.13
CA ILE A 262 7.06 27.36 -17.00
C ILE A 262 8.44 26.87 -17.44
N ASN A 263 8.81 27.10 -18.70
CA ASN A 263 10.11 26.69 -19.24
C ASN A 263 11.28 27.23 -18.39
N GLY A 264 12.26 26.37 -18.15
CA GLY A 264 13.45 26.66 -17.34
C GLY A 264 13.25 26.49 -15.84
N THR A 265 12.04 26.14 -15.38
CA THR A 265 11.80 25.82 -13.96
C THR A 265 12.42 24.48 -13.62
N GLU A 266 13.29 24.43 -12.61
CA GLU A 266 13.89 23.18 -12.14
C GLU A 266 12.87 22.37 -11.33
N ILE A 267 12.53 21.18 -11.81
CA ILE A 267 11.52 20.29 -11.23
C ILE A 267 12.10 18.88 -11.18
N LEU A 268 12.34 18.32 -9.99
CA LEU A 268 12.88 16.97 -9.87
C LEU A 268 11.81 15.89 -10.12
N ASN A 269 10.64 16.02 -9.50
CA ASN A 269 9.52 15.07 -9.63
C ASN A 269 8.26 15.81 -10.08
N LEU A 270 7.66 15.36 -11.19
CA LEU A 270 6.44 15.91 -11.75
C LEU A 270 5.30 14.90 -11.67
N ARG A 271 4.19 15.28 -11.05
CA ARG A 271 2.97 14.47 -10.97
C ARG A 271 1.83 15.14 -11.72
N MET A 272 1.18 14.37 -12.58
CA MET A 272 0.03 14.77 -13.40
C MET A 272 -1.00 13.64 -13.47
N GLN A 273 -1.28 13.02 -12.33
CA GLN A 273 -2.20 11.89 -12.27
C GLN A 273 -3.65 12.33 -12.41
N HIS A 274 -4.53 11.39 -12.78
CA HIS A 274 -6.00 11.62 -12.81
C HIS A 274 -6.39 12.84 -13.65
N SER A 275 -5.59 13.14 -14.67
CA SER A 275 -5.86 14.21 -15.62
C SER A 275 -7.14 13.85 -16.39
N GLY A 276 -8.12 14.76 -16.45
CA GLY A 276 -9.23 14.61 -17.40
C GLY A 276 -8.67 14.33 -18.79
N ALA A 277 -9.28 13.42 -19.55
CA ALA A 277 -8.77 12.81 -20.79
C ALA A 277 -7.61 13.59 -21.47
N LEU A 278 -6.36 13.20 -21.17
CA LEU A 278 -5.18 13.97 -21.58
C LEU A 278 -4.97 13.93 -23.10
N GLY A 279 -5.43 12.87 -23.76
CA GLY A 279 -5.35 12.69 -25.20
C GLY A 279 -6.62 12.08 -25.80
N SER A 280 -6.58 11.82 -27.10
CA SER A 280 -7.61 11.05 -27.79
C SER A 280 -7.76 9.67 -27.17
N GLY A 281 -9.00 9.16 -27.14
CA GLY A 281 -9.30 7.82 -26.63
C GLY A 281 -10.64 7.32 -27.14
N PHE A 282 -11.03 6.11 -26.74
CA PHE A 282 -12.26 5.46 -27.23
C PHE A 282 -13.51 6.34 -27.03
N GLY A 283 -13.58 7.06 -25.89
CA GLY A 283 -14.66 8.01 -25.57
C GLY A 283 -14.39 9.48 -25.94
N PHE A 284 -13.18 9.81 -26.43
CA PHE A 284 -12.74 11.20 -26.63
C PHE A 284 -12.06 11.40 -28.00
N ARG A 285 -12.74 11.05 -29.09
CA ARG A 285 -12.16 11.12 -30.44
C ARG A 285 -11.82 12.55 -30.92
N ASN A 286 -12.43 13.56 -30.30
CA ASN A 286 -12.23 14.97 -30.66
C ASN A 286 -11.02 15.61 -29.97
N LEU A 287 -10.35 14.92 -29.04
CA LEU A 287 -9.17 15.46 -28.35
C LEU A 287 -7.89 15.19 -29.13
N LYS A 288 -6.98 16.16 -29.15
CA LYS A 288 -5.61 15.98 -29.66
C LYS A 288 -4.86 15.01 -28.74
N GLY A 289 -4.21 13.99 -29.30
CA GLY A 289 -3.30 13.12 -28.56
C GLY A 289 -2.03 13.85 -28.09
N ILE A 290 -1.35 13.29 -27.10
CA ILE A 290 -0.04 13.81 -26.68
C ILE A 290 1.01 13.54 -27.75
N SER A 291 2.00 14.42 -27.85
CA SER A 291 3.09 14.33 -28.83
C SER A 291 4.39 14.87 -28.26
N ALA A 292 5.45 14.87 -29.07
CA ALA A 292 6.73 15.49 -28.70
C ALA A 292 6.62 16.97 -28.30
N SER A 293 5.63 17.71 -28.81
CA SER A 293 5.44 19.13 -28.45
C SER A 293 4.81 19.31 -27.07
N THR A 294 3.98 18.37 -26.62
CA THR A 294 3.20 18.47 -25.37
C THR A 294 4.06 18.77 -24.15
N PHE A 295 5.27 18.21 -24.08
CA PHE A 295 6.19 18.40 -22.95
C PHE A 295 7.44 19.21 -23.30
N ALA A 296 7.52 19.80 -24.49
CA ALA A 296 8.74 20.43 -24.99
C ALA A 296 9.29 21.54 -24.06
N GLY A 297 8.41 22.28 -23.38
CA GLY A 297 8.79 23.32 -22.41
C GLY A 297 9.55 22.80 -21.18
N LEU A 298 9.53 21.49 -20.90
CA LEU A 298 10.24 20.88 -19.77
C LEU A 298 11.65 20.40 -20.11
N ARG A 299 12.13 20.63 -21.34
CA ARG A 299 13.44 20.14 -21.80
C ARG A 299 14.62 20.58 -20.91
N HIS A 300 14.49 21.74 -20.28
CA HIS A 300 15.51 22.33 -19.41
C HIS A 300 15.12 22.30 -17.93
N SER A 301 14.13 21.48 -17.55
CA SER A 301 13.62 21.41 -16.19
C SER A 301 14.28 20.34 -15.30
N GLY A 302 15.11 19.46 -15.86
CA GLY A 302 15.84 18.44 -15.08
C GLY A 302 14.94 17.37 -14.44
N VAL A 303 13.77 17.09 -15.02
CA VAL A 303 12.81 16.13 -14.49
C VAL A 303 13.40 14.72 -14.46
N SER A 304 13.48 14.14 -13.26
CA SER A 304 13.99 12.80 -13.01
C SER A 304 12.87 11.77 -12.83
N SER A 305 11.70 12.19 -12.35
CA SER A 305 10.52 11.35 -12.23
C SER A 305 9.28 12.02 -12.81
N LEU A 306 8.56 11.29 -13.67
CA LEU A 306 7.30 11.70 -14.27
C LEU A 306 6.23 10.66 -13.97
N ASP A 307 5.14 11.10 -13.33
CA ASP A 307 3.95 10.28 -13.12
C ASP A 307 2.74 10.89 -13.83
N ILE A 308 2.30 10.22 -14.89
CA ILE A 308 1.12 10.56 -15.70
C ILE A 308 0.10 9.40 -15.68
N SER A 309 0.03 8.70 -14.55
CA SER A 309 -0.91 7.60 -14.32
C SER A 309 -2.36 8.09 -14.29
N ASN A 310 -3.32 7.25 -14.70
CA ASN A 310 -4.75 7.59 -14.72
C ASN A 310 -5.07 8.82 -15.62
N GLY A 311 -4.35 9.01 -16.72
CA GLY A 311 -4.52 10.12 -17.66
C GLY A 311 -5.37 9.80 -18.90
N PHE A 312 -5.95 8.60 -18.98
CA PHE A 312 -6.74 8.09 -20.12
C PHE A 312 -5.97 8.07 -21.47
N LEU A 313 -4.64 7.96 -21.45
CA LEU A 313 -3.84 7.87 -22.66
C LEU A 313 -4.14 6.58 -23.42
N SER A 314 -4.48 6.65 -24.71
CA SER A 314 -4.82 5.47 -25.52
C SER A 314 -3.66 4.90 -26.34
N GLU A 315 -2.69 5.76 -26.67
CA GLU A 315 -1.56 5.45 -27.54
C GLU A 315 -0.35 6.30 -27.14
N LEU A 316 0.85 5.72 -27.31
CA LEU A 316 2.11 6.46 -27.21
C LEU A 316 2.73 6.61 -28.60
N VAL A 317 2.85 7.86 -29.05
CA VAL A 317 3.44 8.19 -30.36
C VAL A 317 4.93 8.46 -30.26
N SER A 318 5.63 8.42 -31.40
CA SER A 318 7.09 8.64 -31.46
C SER A 318 7.53 9.94 -30.76
N SER A 319 8.62 9.86 -30.01
CA SER A 319 9.27 11.00 -29.31
C SER A 319 8.41 11.73 -28.28
N THR A 320 7.29 11.16 -27.83
CA THR A 320 6.41 11.76 -26.79
C THR A 320 7.17 12.22 -25.56
N PHE A 321 8.18 11.44 -25.12
CA PHE A 321 8.95 11.72 -23.91
C PHE A 321 10.36 12.28 -24.17
N SER A 322 10.63 12.73 -25.41
CA SER A 322 11.96 13.23 -25.80
C SER A 322 12.40 14.51 -25.05
N ALA A 323 11.46 15.21 -24.42
CA ALA A 323 11.74 16.36 -23.55
C ALA A 323 12.36 16.00 -22.19
N PHE A 324 12.51 14.71 -21.86
CA PHE A 324 13.00 14.26 -20.55
C PHE A 324 14.32 13.46 -20.64
N PRO A 325 15.44 14.09 -21.03
CA PRO A 325 16.72 13.39 -21.19
C PRO A 325 17.30 12.84 -19.87
N ASP A 326 16.89 13.42 -18.73
CA ASP A 326 17.35 13.06 -17.39
C ASP A 326 16.38 12.14 -16.62
N LEU A 327 15.35 11.64 -17.29
CA LEU A 327 14.30 10.83 -16.65
C LEU A 327 14.83 9.47 -16.21
N ASN A 328 14.65 9.17 -14.94
CA ASN A 328 14.97 7.87 -14.33
C ASN A 328 13.71 7.02 -14.13
N VAL A 329 12.55 7.66 -13.87
CA VAL A 329 11.31 6.96 -13.55
C VAL A 329 10.16 7.51 -14.38
N LEU A 330 9.50 6.64 -15.15
CA LEU A 330 8.30 6.95 -15.93
C LEU A 330 7.14 6.05 -15.49
N LEU A 331 6.09 6.67 -14.94
CA LEU A 331 4.90 5.96 -14.46
C LEU A 331 3.70 6.31 -15.35
N LEU A 332 3.16 5.29 -16.01
CA LEU A 332 2.06 5.35 -16.97
C LEU A 332 0.89 4.45 -16.55
N ARG A 333 0.76 4.18 -15.25
CA ARG A 333 -0.20 3.20 -14.72
C ARG A 333 -1.64 3.58 -15.02
N SER A 334 -2.49 2.57 -15.19
CA SER A 334 -3.95 2.75 -15.26
C SER A 334 -4.38 3.78 -16.32
N ASN A 335 -3.66 3.82 -17.44
CA ASN A 335 -4.08 4.51 -18.64
C ASN A 335 -4.88 3.53 -19.54
N GLN A 336 -5.14 3.91 -20.79
CA GLN A 336 -5.84 3.08 -21.76
C GLN A 336 -4.92 2.66 -22.91
N ILE A 337 -3.60 2.57 -22.65
CA ILE A 337 -2.60 2.42 -23.71
C ILE A 337 -2.76 1.05 -24.36
N GLY A 338 -3.20 1.03 -25.62
CA GLY A 338 -3.31 -0.19 -26.42
C GLY A 338 -2.19 -0.34 -27.44
N GLN A 339 -1.52 0.77 -27.80
CA GLN A 339 -0.47 0.80 -28.82
C GLN A 339 0.71 1.69 -28.39
N ILE A 340 1.92 1.24 -28.75
CA ILE A 340 3.18 1.97 -28.54
C ILE A 340 3.91 1.99 -29.88
N GLN A 341 4.00 3.17 -30.49
CA GLN A 341 4.68 3.37 -31.77
C GLN A 341 6.21 3.25 -31.64
N ASP A 342 6.89 3.02 -32.75
CA ASP A 342 8.35 3.03 -32.80
C ASP A 342 8.90 4.37 -32.31
N GLY A 343 9.94 4.32 -31.48
CA GLY A 343 10.55 5.52 -30.91
C GLY A 343 9.69 6.29 -29.91
N ALA A 344 8.58 5.74 -29.38
CA ALA A 344 7.77 6.44 -28.37
C ALA A 344 8.58 6.87 -27.14
N PHE A 345 9.56 6.04 -26.74
CA PHE A 345 10.48 6.28 -25.63
C PHE A 345 11.84 6.89 -26.07
N ALA A 346 11.94 7.43 -27.28
CA ALA A 346 13.17 8.03 -27.77
C ALA A 346 13.63 9.19 -26.87
N GLY A 347 14.93 9.22 -26.54
CA GLY A 347 15.55 10.25 -25.71
C GLY A 347 15.72 9.87 -24.23
N LEU A 348 15.06 8.82 -23.75
CA LEU A 348 15.06 8.40 -22.35
C LEU A 348 16.34 7.62 -21.94
N LYS A 349 17.51 8.25 -22.08
CA LYS A 349 18.83 7.60 -21.94
C LYS A 349 19.22 7.23 -20.50
N LYS A 350 18.49 7.72 -19.49
CA LYS A 350 18.75 7.44 -18.06
C LYS A 350 17.63 6.63 -17.40
N LEU A 351 16.64 6.16 -18.16
CA LEU A 351 15.46 5.51 -17.61
C LEU A 351 15.84 4.20 -16.91
N LEU A 352 15.48 4.10 -15.63
CA LEU A 352 15.67 2.93 -14.76
C LEU A 352 14.37 2.17 -14.57
N VAL A 353 13.24 2.88 -14.46
CA VAL A 353 11.92 2.31 -14.17
C VAL A 353 10.91 2.76 -15.21
N LEU A 354 10.26 1.79 -15.84
CA LEU A 354 9.10 2.00 -16.70
C LEU A 354 7.93 1.17 -16.17
N ASP A 355 6.87 1.86 -15.75
CA ASP A 355 5.64 1.22 -15.27
C ASP A 355 4.48 1.49 -16.23
N LEU A 356 4.06 0.44 -16.93
CA LEU A 356 2.93 0.40 -17.87
C LEU A 356 1.78 -0.45 -17.32
N SER A 357 1.71 -0.67 -16.01
CA SER A 357 0.71 -1.54 -15.39
C SER A 357 -0.72 -1.00 -15.55
N GLY A 358 -1.71 -1.88 -15.68
CA GLY A 358 -3.12 -1.49 -15.78
C GLY A 358 -3.48 -0.80 -17.09
N ASN A 359 -2.80 -1.12 -18.19
CA ASN A 359 -3.11 -0.62 -19.53
C ASN A 359 -3.83 -1.68 -20.37
N LEU A 360 -4.05 -1.41 -21.67
CA LEU A 360 -4.80 -2.25 -22.59
C LEU A 360 -3.90 -2.94 -23.62
N LEU A 361 -2.62 -3.15 -23.30
CA LEU A 361 -1.67 -3.74 -24.23
C LEU A 361 -2.04 -5.20 -24.52
N GLY A 362 -2.36 -5.51 -25.78
CA GLY A 362 -2.69 -6.87 -26.23
C GLY A 362 -1.48 -7.70 -26.67
N ALA A 363 -0.43 -7.03 -27.14
CA ALA A 363 0.84 -7.62 -27.52
C ALA A 363 1.99 -6.61 -27.33
N LEU A 364 3.22 -7.12 -27.22
CA LEU A 364 4.43 -6.31 -27.32
C LEU A 364 5.17 -6.64 -28.60
N TYR A 365 5.49 -5.61 -29.38
CA TYR A 365 6.25 -5.71 -30.62
C TYR A 365 7.69 -5.24 -30.41
N GLU A 366 8.59 -5.62 -31.31
CA GLU A 366 10.00 -5.20 -31.26
C GLU A 366 10.16 -3.68 -31.23
N GLU A 367 9.42 -3.00 -32.09
CA GLU A 367 9.41 -1.55 -32.23
C GLU A 367 8.93 -0.82 -30.97
N SER A 368 8.06 -1.44 -30.16
CA SER A 368 7.51 -0.81 -28.95
C SER A 368 8.56 -0.48 -27.90
N LEU A 369 9.63 -1.29 -27.78
CA LEU A 369 10.68 -1.13 -26.76
C LEU A 369 12.07 -0.87 -27.35
N ARG A 370 12.22 -0.83 -28.67
CA ARG A 370 13.52 -0.69 -29.36
C ARG A 370 14.34 0.51 -28.86
N ALA A 371 13.69 1.65 -28.62
CA ALA A 371 14.36 2.87 -28.12
C ALA A 371 14.99 2.69 -26.73
N LEU A 372 14.43 1.81 -25.90
CA LEU A 372 14.89 1.55 -24.53
C LEU A 372 16.14 0.67 -24.46
N ARG A 373 16.59 0.07 -25.57
CA ARG A 373 17.87 -0.66 -25.65
C ARG A 373 19.08 0.21 -25.32
N SER A 374 18.94 1.53 -25.43
CA SER A 374 19.97 2.52 -25.08
C SER A 374 19.86 3.05 -23.64
N SER A 375 18.84 2.60 -22.90
CA SER A 375 18.56 3.01 -21.53
C SER A 375 19.08 1.96 -20.54
N PRO A 376 19.56 2.36 -19.35
CA PRO A 376 19.91 1.44 -18.26
C PRO A 376 18.67 0.90 -17.55
N LEU A 377 17.65 0.47 -18.30
CA LEU A 377 16.35 0.08 -17.74
C LEU A 377 16.52 -1.14 -16.84
N GLN A 378 16.16 -0.99 -15.56
CA GLN A 378 16.27 -2.03 -14.52
C GLN A 378 14.92 -2.68 -14.21
N HIS A 379 13.83 -1.92 -14.29
CA HIS A 379 12.49 -2.39 -13.94
C HIS A 379 11.49 -2.09 -15.05
N LEU A 380 10.89 -3.14 -15.59
CA LEU A 380 9.79 -3.06 -16.56
C LEU A 380 8.56 -3.73 -15.96
N LEU A 381 7.56 -2.93 -15.63
CA LEU A 381 6.32 -3.37 -15.00
C LEU A 381 5.16 -3.29 -16.01
N LEU A 382 4.52 -4.42 -16.25
CA LEU A 382 3.45 -4.60 -17.24
C LEU A 382 2.25 -5.34 -16.61
N THR A 383 2.11 -5.27 -15.29
CA THR A 383 1.07 -5.96 -14.52
C THR A 383 -0.33 -5.57 -14.98
N SER A 384 -1.27 -6.51 -14.98
CA SER A 384 -2.69 -6.27 -15.32
C SER A 384 -2.88 -5.58 -16.67
N ASN A 385 -2.26 -6.13 -17.71
CA ASN A 385 -2.51 -5.79 -19.12
C ASN A 385 -3.30 -6.93 -19.81
N HIS A 386 -3.38 -6.91 -21.14
CA HIS A 386 -4.05 -7.94 -21.92
C HIS A 386 -3.07 -8.74 -22.80
N LEU A 387 -1.80 -8.83 -22.39
CA LEU A 387 -0.74 -9.39 -23.23
C LEU A 387 -0.98 -10.88 -23.49
N GLY A 388 -1.37 -11.21 -24.72
CA GLY A 388 -1.49 -12.58 -25.18
C GLY A 388 -0.21 -13.13 -25.81
N ALA A 389 0.63 -12.22 -26.34
CA ALA A 389 1.90 -12.55 -26.98
C ALA A 389 2.94 -11.44 -26.81
N ILE A 390 4.20 -11.84 -26.74
CA ILE A 390 5.36 -10.96 -26.82
C ILE A 390 6.15 -11.42 -28.04
N GLN A 391 6.35 -10.53 -29.02
CA GLN A 391 7.04 -10.84 -30.27
C GLN A 391 8.48 -11.28 -30.01
N HIS A 392 9.01 -12.17 -30.87
CA HIS A 392 10.42 -12.48 -30.89
C HIS A 392 11.26 -11.19 -30.98
N ASN A 393 12.28 -11.05 -30.12
CA ASN A 393 13.14 -9.87 -29.95
C ASN A 393 12.52 -8.62 -29.32
N ALA A 394 11.26 -8.64 -28.87
CA ALA A 394 10.66 -7.48 -28.20
C ALA A 394 11.42 -7.03 -26.95
N LEU A 395 12.01 -8.00 -26.23
CA LEU A 395 12.82 -7.75 -25.03
C LEU A 395 14.33 -7.74 -25.30
N GLN A 396 14.77 -7.91 -26.56
CA GLN A 396 16.19 -8.00 -26.88
C GLN A 396 16.90 -6.67 -26.66
N GLY A 397 18.10 -6.71 -26.07
CA GLY A 397 18.94 -5.54 -25.82
C GLY A 397 18.58 -4.75 -24.56
N LEU A 398 17.61 -5.21 -23.77
CA LEU A 398 17.33 -4.67 -22.43
C LEU A 398 18.30 -5.29 -21.41
N ASP A 399 19.60 -5.12 -21.64
CA ASP A 399 20.65 -5.91 -20.99
C ASP A 399 20.81 -5.59 -19.49
N SER A 400 20.35 -4.41 -19.06
CA SER A 400 20.35 -3.96 -17.65
C SER A 400 19.10 -4.37 -16.87
N LEU A 401 18.13 -5.05 -17.51
CA LEU A 401 16.85 -5.33 -16.89
C LEU A 401 16.98 -6.37 -15.78
N GLU A 402 16.70 -5.96 -14.54
CA GLU A 402 16.80 -6.79 -13.34
C GLU A 402 15.45 -7.40 -12.96
N THR A 403 14.35 -6.66 -13.19
CA THR A 403 12.99 -7.08 -12.86
C THR A 403 12.06 -6.92 -14.06
N LEU A 404 11.42 -8.02 -14.43
CA LEU A 404 10.33 -8.05 -15.41
C LEU A 404 9.06 -8.56 -14.74
N ASP A 405 8.06 -7.68 -14.63
CA ASP A 405 6.75 -8.02 -14.08
C ASP A 405 5.70 -8.09 -15.19
N LEU A 406 5.17 -9.29 -15.40
CA LEU A 406 4.12 -9.62 -16.37
C LEU A 406 2.91 -10.25 -15.66
N GLU A 407 2.71 -9.98 -14.37
CA GLU A 407 1.58 -10.48 -13.60
C GLU A 407 0.23 -10.13 -14.26
N ASP A 408 -0.75 -11.04 -14.15
CA ASP A 408 -2.15 -10.80 -14.51
C ASP A 408 -2.31 -10.38 -15.99
N ASN A 409 -1.74 -11.19 -16.89
CA ASN A 409 -1.83 -11.04 -18.33
C ASN A 409 -2.48 -12.29 -18.98
N ALA A 410 -2.46 -12.39 -20.31
CA ALA A 410 -3.04 -13.51 -21.05
C ALA A 410 -1.99 -14.46 -21.66
N LEU A 411 -0.74 -14.42 -21.19
CA LEU A 411 0.38 -15.16 -21.78
C LEU A 411 0.19 -16.67 -21.65
N SER A 412 0.37 -17.39 -22.75
CA SER A 412 0.27 -18.85 -22.78
C SER A 412 1.62 -19.58 -22.76
N LYS A 413 2.73 -18.84 -22.90
CA LYS A 413 4.11 -19.35 -22.97
C LYS A 413 5.04 -18.36 -22.26
N ILE A 414 6.20 -18.84 -21.85
CA ILE A 414 7.30 -17.98 -21.39
C ILE A 414 7.73 -17.08 -22.56
N PRO A 415 7.90 -15.75 -22.36
CA PRO A 415 8.39 -14.88 -23.40
C PRO A 415 9.82 -15.23 -23.81
N MET A 416 10.12 -15.08 -25.09
CA MET A 416 11.48 -15.23 -25.60
C MET A 416 12.24 -13.92 -25.42
N GLY A 417 13.46 -14.01 -24.93
CA GLY A 417 14.39 -12.89 -24.78
C GLY A 417 15.76 -13.40 -24.39
N ASN A 418 16.73 -12.51 -24.29
CA ASN A 418 18.01 -12.75 -23.61
C ASN A 418 18.25 -11.53 -22.72
N LEU A 419 17.96 -11.69 -21.43
CA LEU A 419 18.05 -10.64 -20.41
C LEU A 419 19.13 -11.06 -19.40
N PRO A 420 20.41 -10.77 -19.66
CA PRO A 420 21.54 -11.31 -18.89
C PRO A 420 21.56 -10.88 -17.43
N SER A 421 20.99 -9.70 -17.11
CA SER A 421 20.91 -9.16 -15.75
C SER A 421 19.62 -9.51 -15.02
N LEU A 422 18.72 -10.31 -15.62
CA LEU A 422 17.39 -10.57 -15.06
C LEU A 422 17.49 -11.42 -13.79
N LEU A 423 17.06 -10.84 -12.67
CA LEU A 423 17.08 -11.47 -11.35
C LEU A 423 15.68 -11.90 -10.91
N ARG A 424 14.64 -11.17 -11.30
CA ARG A 424 13.24 -11.38 -10.88
C ARG A 424 12.32 -11.41 -12.09
N LEU A 425 11.57 -12.51 -12.23
CA LEU A 425 10.55 -12.67 -13.26
C LEU A 425 9.23 -13.07 -12.61
N THR A 426 8.22 -12.21 -12.76
CA THR A 426 6.85 -12.46 -12.29
C THR A 426 5.97 -12.74 -13.50
N LEU A 427 5.42 -13.95 -13.56
CA LEU A 427 4.48 -14.42 -14.59
C LEU A 427 3.17 -14.92 -13.95
N ARG A 428 2.93 -14.53 -12.70
CA ARG A 428 1.75 -14.90 -11.93
C ARG A 428 0.44 -14.57 -12.68
N ARG A 429 -0.61 -15.37 -12.47
CA ARG A 429 -1.95 -15.12 -13.02
C ARG A 429 -1.96 -14.98 -14.56
N ASN A 430 -1.26 -15.88 -15.25
CA ASN A 430 -1.28 -15.98 -16.71
C ASN A 430 -1.94 -17.32 -17.13
N ARG A 431 -1.72 -17.74 -18.38
CA ARG A 431 -2.27 -18.97 -18.97
C ARG A 431 -1.16 -19.95 -19.39
N ILE A 432 0.01 -19.86 -18.76
CA ILE A 432 1.24 -20.58 -19.13
C ILE A 432 1.10 -22.07 -18.83
N ARG A 433 1.49 -22.91 -19.79
CA ARG A 433 1.33 -24.39 -19.73
C ARG A 433 2.63 -25.16 -19.53
N ASP A 434 3.76 -24.56 -19.85
CA ASP A 434 5.10 -25.10 -19.65
C ASP A 434 6.10 -23.94 -19.43
N ALA A 435 7.27 -24.25 -18.87
CA ALA A 435 8.35 -23.29 -18.65
C ALA A 435 9.42 -23.36 -19.77
N TRP A 436 9.06 -23.79 -20.97
CA TRP A 436 10.02 -23.90 -22.06
C TRP A 436 10.58 -22.52 -22.42
N GLY A 437 11.91 -22.42 -22.53
CA GLY A 437 12.61 -21.17 -22.82
C GLY A 437 12.95 -20.30 -21.60
N ILE A 438 12.62 -20.74 -20.37
CA ILE A 438 12.92 -19.98 -19.15
C ILE A 438 14.42 -19.71 -18.95
N GLU A 439 15.28 -20.68 -19.29
CA GLU A 439 16.74 -20.52 -19.22
C GLU A 439 17.27 -19.53 -20.26
N ARG A 440 16.55 -19.35 -21.38
CA ARG A 440 16.94 -18.44 -22.47
C ARG A 440 16.64 -16.99 -22.10
N ILE A 441 15.50 -16.74 -21.45
CA ILE A 441 15.14 -15.38 -21.05
C ILE A 441 16.08 -14.82 -19.98
N GLY A 442 16.47 -15.61 -18.98
CA GLY A 442 17.34 -15.14 -17.91
C GLY A 442 17.98 -16.29 -17.13
N LYS A 443 19.24 -16.58 -17.40
CA LYS A 443 19.99 -17.65 -16.70
C LYS A 443 20.29 -17.31 -15.23
N ASN A 444 20.37 -16.02 -14.90
CA ASN A 444 20.74 -15.51 -13.57
C ASN A 444 19.52 -15.29 -12.66
N LEU A 445 18.35 -15.83 -13.01
CA LEU A 445 17.13 -15.67 -12.24
C LEU A 445 17.31 -16.20 -10.81
N THR A 446 16.95 -15.37 -9.84
CA THR A 446 16.97 -15.71 -8.41
C THR A 446 15.56 -15.87 -7.85
N HIS A 447 14.58 -15.18 -8.42
CA HIS A 447 13.17 -15.26 -8.05
C HIS A 447 12.30 -15.46 -9.28
N LEU A 448 11.46 -16.49 -9.24
CA LEU A 448 10.52 -16.82 -10.29
C LEU A 448 9.14 -17.07 -9.69
N ASP A 449 8.16 -16.27 -10.09
CA ASP A 449 6.75 -16.49 -9.74
C ASP A 449 5.97 -16.94 -10.98
N LEU A 450 5.52 -18.19 -10.95
CA LEU A 450 4.68 -18.82 -11.97
C LEU A 450 3.32 -19.21 -11.38
N SER A 451 2.94 -18.66 -10.23
CA SER A 451 1.69 -19.03 -9.55
C SER A 451 0.44 -18.67 -10.36
N SER A 452 -0.65 -19.38 -10.11
CA SER A 452 -1.94 -19.17 -10.79
C SER A 452 -1.83 -19.23 -12.31
N ASN A 453 -1.07 -20.21 -12.83
CA ASN A 453 -0.97 -20.54 -14.25
C ASN A 453 -1.65 -21.91 -14.53
N ARG A 454 -1.26 -22.60 -15.61
CA ARG A 454 -1.84 -23.87 -16.07
C ARG A 454 -0.76 -24.95 -16.20
N LEU A 455 0.25 -24.93 -15.34
CA LEU A 455 1.34 -25.92 -15.31
C LEU A 455 0.81 -27.24 -14.71
N MET A 456 0.35 -28.16 -15.55
CA MET A 456 -0.29 -29.41 -15.08
C MET A 456 0.70 -30.56 -14.81
N ASP A 457 1.84 -30.60 -15.52
CA ASP A 457 2.87 -31.64 -15.39
C ASP A 457 4.10 -31.12 -14.63
N LEU A 458 4.28 -31.65 -13.42
CA LEU A 458 5.40 -31.32 -12.54
C LEU A 458 6.75 -31.80 -13.12
N GLY A 459 6.78 -32.95 -13.81
CA GLY A 459 8.02 -33.58 -14.24
C GLY A 459 8.73 -32.77 -15.34
N SER A 460 8.01 -32.44 -16.41
CA SER A 460 8.53 -31.62 -17.52
C SER A 460 8.99 -30.23 -17.03
N LEU A 461 8.19 -29.60 -16.16
CA LEU A 461 8.52 -28.31 -15.55
C LEU A 461 9.84 -28.37 -14.78
N TRP A 462 10.04 -29.40 -13.94
CA TRP A 462 11.22 -29.51 -13.09
C TRP A 462 12.53 -29.53 -13.89
N GLY A 463 12.53 -30.29 -14.99
CA GLY A 463 13.69 -30.37 -15.88
C GLY A 463 14.04 -29.06 -16.58
N GLN A 464 13.03 -28.22 -16.87
CA GLN A 464 13.25 -26.90 -17.45
C GLN A 464 13.83 -25.91 -16.42
N LEU A 465 13.40 -26.01 -15.17
CA LEU A 465 13.92 -25.19 -14.07
C LEU A 465 15.34 -25.59 -13.64
N GLY A 466 15.79 -26.80 -13.96
CA GLY A 466 17.17 -27.24 -13.73
C GLY A 466 18.24 -26.41 -14.46
N GLY A 467 17.87 -25.67 -15.52
CA GLY A 467 18.74 -24.74 -16.23
C GLY A 467 19.00 -23.41 -15.50
N LEU A 468 18.41 -23.19 -14.32
CA LEU A 468 18.52 -21.95 -13.55
C LEU A 468 19.39 -22.16 -12.29
N PRO A 469 20.72 -21.98 -12.37
CA PRO A 469 21.65 -22.35 -11.31
C PRO A 469 21.51 -21.53 -10.03
N ASP A 470 21.05 -20.27 -10.14
CA ASP A 470 20.98 -19.33 -9.01
C ASP A 470 19.56 -19.11 -8.47
N LEU A 471 18.59 -19.94 -8.89
CA LEU A 471 17.21 -19.82 -8.47
C LEU A 471 17.07 -20.13 -6.98
N ARG A 472 16.60 -19.14 -6.20
CA ARG A 472 16.45 -19.21 -4.73
C ARG A 472 15.00 -19.23 -4.29
N SER A 473 14.12 -18.54 -5.00
CA SER A 473 12.70 -18.44 -4.66
C SER A 473 11.85 -18.87 -5.85
N LEU A 474 10.97 -19.84 -5.63
CA LEU A 474 10.11 -20.39 -6.66
C LEU A 474 8.66 -20.50 -6.15
N ASN A 475 7.75 -19.81 -6.83
CA ASN A 475 6.32 -19.90 -6.55
C ASN A 475 5.58 -20.60 -7.70
N LEU A 476 5.02 -21.77 -7.41
CA LEU A 476 4.23 -22.61 -8.33
C LEU A 476 2.81 -22.82 -7.82
N SER A 477 2.36 -22.05 -6.83
CA SER A 477 1.04 -22.22 -6.23
C SER A 477 -0.10 -22.04 -7.25
N GLY A 478 -1.21 -22.75 -7.09
CA GLY A 478 -2.40 -22.52 -7.91
C GLY A 478 -2.29 -22.91 -9.40
N ASN A 479 -1.42 -23.85 -9.77
CA ASN A 479 -1.19 -24.26 -11.16
C ASN A 479 -2.01 -25.46 -11.63
N GLY A 480 -2.65 -26.17 -10.71
CA GLY A 480 -3.31 -27.44 -11.00
C GLY A 480 -2.31 -28.56 -11.31
N LEU A 481 -1.12 -28.54 -10.71
CA LEU A 481 -0.12 -29.61 -10.84
C LEU A 481 -0.73 -30.94 -10.38
N GLU A 482 -0.97 -31.84 -11.32
CA GLU A 482 -1.70 -33.09 -11.07
C GLU A 482 -1.07 -34.33 -11.73
N GLN A 483 -0.06 -34.12 -12.58
CA GLN A 483 0.65 -35.15 -13.31
C GLN A 483 2.16 -35.03 -13.12
N CYS A 484 2.85 -36.15 -13.32
CA CYS A 484 4.29 -36.23 -13.39
C CYS A 484 4.64 -37.33 -14.41
N PHE A 485 5.12 -36.97 -15.60
CA PHE A 485 5.50 -37.98 -16.60
C PHE A 485 6.93 -38.46 -16.43
N TRP A 486 7.89 -37.54 -16.50
CA TRP A 486 9.32 -37.84 -16.39
C TRP A 486 10.00 -36.75 -15.56
N LEU A 487 10.68 -37.16 -14.48
CA LEU A 487 11.40 -36.24 -13.62
C LEU A 487 12.88 -36.19 -14.00
N LYS A 488 13.35 -35.02 -14.42
CA LYS A 488 14.78 -34.72 -14.63
C LYS A 488 15.36 -34.03 -13.40
N GLU A 489 16.67 -33.78 -13.40
CA GLU A 489 17.29 -32.92 -12.39
C GLU A 489 16.71 -31.50 -12.43
N GLY A 490 16.43 -30.95 -11.26
CA GLY A 490 15.87 -29.61 -11.10
C GLY A 490 16.84 -28.62 -10.45
N PRO A 491 16.34 -27.44 -10.02
CA PRO A 491 17.17 -26.41 -9.41
C PRO A 491 17.73 -26.89 -8.06
N ARG A 492 18.97 -26.50 -7.71
CA ARG A 492 19.66 -26.99 -6.51
C ARG A 492 19.83 -25.94 -5.39
N ARG A 493 19.71 -24.65 -5.71
CA ARG A 493 19.91 -23.52 -4.77
C ARG A 493 18.61 -22.93 -4.20
N LEU A 494 17.49 -23.65 -4.33
CA LEU A 494 16.21 -23.18 -3.81
C LEU A 494 16.26 -23.07 -2.29
N ARG A 495 15.78 -21.93 -1.78
CA ARG A 495 15.60 -21.62 -0.36
C ARG A 495 14.13 -21.52 0.02
N GLU A 496 13.30 -20.98 -0.87
CA GLU A 496 11.86 -20.86 -0.64
C GLU A 496 11.11 -21.49 -1.83
N MET A 497 10.18 -22.38 -1.52
CA MET A 497 9.37 -23.07 -2.53
C MET A 497 7.90 -23.10 -2.10
N ASP A 498 7.03 -22.54 -2.94
CA ASP A 498 5.58 -22.62 -2.77
C ASP A 498 4.94 -23.51 -3.83
N LEU A 499 4.33 -24.61 -3.39
CA LEU A 499 3.59 -25.58 -4.20
C LEU A 499 2.11 -25.66 -3.78
N SER A 500 1.63 -24.73 -2.95
CA SER A 500 0.28 -24.74 -2.40
C SER A 500 -0.81 -24.66 -3.48
N HIS A 501 -2.05 -25.03 -3.13
CA HIS A 501 -3.20 -24.93 -4.03
C HIS A 501 -2.99 -25.67 -5.38
N ASN A 502 -2.37 -26.85 -5.32
CA ASN A 502 -2.21 -27.74 -6.47
C ASN A 502 -2.94 -29.08 -6.21
N ASN A 503 -2.63 -30.13 -6.97
CA ASN A 503 -3.23 -31.46 -6.80
C ASN A 503 -2.13 -32.52 -6.63
N LEU A 504 -1.09 -32.21 -5.84
CA LEU A 504 0.05 -33.10 -5.62
C LEU A 504 -0.34 -34.42 -4.96
N GLY A 505 -1.48 -34.48 -4.25
CA GLY A 505 -2.05 -35.74 -3.76
C GLY A 505 -2.28 -36.77 -4.88
N LYS A 506 -2.70 -36.34 -6.08
CA LYS A 506 -2.86 -37.22 -7.26
C LYS A 506 -1.50 -37.68 -7.81
N VAL A 507 -0.52 -36.77 -7.87
CA VAL A 507 0.85 -37.07 -8.32
C VAL A 507 1.49 -38.15 -7.45
N TRP A 508 1.56 -37.92 -6.13
CA TRP A 508 2.22 -38.85 -5.22
C TRP A 508 1.40 -40.10 -4.94
N GLY A 509 0.06 -40.03 -5.01
CA GLY A 509 -0.81 -41.20 -4.96
C GLY A 509 -0.57 -42.17 -6.12
N SER A 510 -0.11 -41.66 -7.27
CA SER A 510 0.34 -42.48 -8.42
C SER A 510 1.77 -43.01 -8.29
N LYS A 511 2.44 -42.79 -7.14
CA LYS A 511 3.84 -43.17 -6.87
C LYS A 511 4.87 -42.56 -7.81
N ARG A 512 4.58 -41.38 -8.38
CA ARG A 512 5.49 -40.65 -9.28
C ARG A 512 6.11 -39.42 -8.60
N CYS A 513 7.23 -38.95 -9.13
CA CYS A 513 7.96 -37.76 -8.63
C CYS A 513 8.29 -37.82 -7.12
N LEU A 514 8.55 -39.00 -6.56
CA LEU A 514 8.82 -39.17 -5.12
C LEU A 514 10.19 -38.60 -4.69
N ASN A 515 11.06 -38.32 -5.66
CA ASN A 515 12.39 -37.74 -5.47
C ASN A 515 12.47 -36.28 -5.95
N ILE A 516 11.33 -35.58 -6.07
CA ILE A 516 11.28 -34.16 -6.51
C ILE A 516 12.15 -33.23 -5.66
N PHE A 517 12.30 -33.54 -4.38
CA PHE A 517 13.09 -32.75 -3.43
C PHE A 517 14.54 -33.20 -3.29
N GLN A 518 14.99 -34.18 -4.06
CA GLN A 518 16.38 -34.64 -4.03
C GLN A 518 17.32 -33.52 -4.51
N GLY A 519 18.35 -33.23 -3.73
CA GLY A 519 19.32 -32.17 -4.02
C GLY A 519 18.90 -30.77 -3.57
N LEU A 520 17.73 -30.61 -2.91
CA LEU A 520 17.28 -29.33 -2.34
C LEU A 520 17.78 -29.11 -0.90
N GLU A 521 19.09 -29.28 -0.69
CA GLU A 521 19.70 -29.25 0.64
C GLU A 521 19.67 -27.85 1.29
N GLU A 522 19.55 -26.80 0.50
CA GLU A 522 19.48 -25.40 0.95
C GLU A 522 18.05 -24.91 1.24
N LEU A 523 17.02 -25.74 1.03
CA LEU A 523 15.62 -25.34 1.17
C LEU A 523 15.29 -25.02 2.63
N VAL A 524 14.76 -23.83 2.87
CA VAL A 524 14.42 -23.29 4.19
C VAL A 524 12.92 -23.29 4.42
N GLY A 525 12.13 -22.91 3.41
CA GLY A 525 10.68 -22.89 3.47
C GLY A 525 10.04 -23.71 2.36
N LEU A 526 9.09 -24.56 2.73
CA LEU A 526 8.30 -25.39 1.82
C LEU A 526 6.82 -25.30 2.17
N ASN A 527 6.02 -24.79 1.23
CA ASN A 527 4.57 -24.74 1.35
C ASN A 527 3.90 -25.81 0.48
N LEU A 528 3.23 -26.77 1.12
CA LEU A 528 2.46 -27.86 0.50
C LEU A 528 0.98 -27.81 0.86
N SER A 529 0.48 -26.69 1.40
CA SER A 529 -0.91 -26.59 1.83
C SER A 529 -1.89 -26.71 0.65
N SER A 530 -3.15 -27.09 0.94
CA SER A 530 -4.21 -27.13 -0.09
C SER A 530 -3.87 -28.00 -1.33
N ASN A 531 -3.25 -29.17 -1.13
CA ASN A 531 -2.79 -30.05 -2.22
C ASN A 531 -3.55 -31.38 -2.34
N ARG A 532 -4.61 -31.55 -1.55
CA ARG A 532 -5.42 -32.78 -1.49
C ARG A 532 -4.57 -34.03 -1.16
N ILE A 533 -3.49 -33.86 -0.41
CA ILE A 533 -2.57 -34.95 -0.05
C ILE A 533 -3.25 -35.86 0.97
N ARG A 534 -3.39 -37.15 0.66
CA ARG A 534 -3.99 -38.15 1.57
C ARG A 534 -2.98 -38.81 2.51
N SER A 535 -1.74 -38.94 2.05
CA SER A 535 -0.62 -39.48 2.82
C SER A 535 0.68 -38.93 2.25
N VAL A 536 1.60 -38.50 3.11
CA VAL A 536 2.95 -38.12 2.71
C VAL A 536 3.77 -39.39 2.47
N PRO A 537 4.38 -39.60 1.28
CA PRO A 537 5.20 -40.77 0.98
C PRO A 537 6.43 -40.89 1.91
N ARG A 538 6.75 -42.12 2.30
CA ARG A 538 7.96 -42.43 3.09
C ARG A 538 9.19 -41.96 2.30
N HIS A 539 10.05 -41.16 2.93
CA HIS A 539 11.28 -40.57 2.37
C HIS A 539 11.12 -39.32 1.49
N LEU A 540 9.91 -38.84 1.17
CA LEU A 540 9.73 -37.66 0.32
C LEU A 540 10.46 -36.42 0.87
N LEU A 541 10.34 -36.19 2.18
CA LEU A 541 10.91 -35.01 2.87
C LEU A 541 12.32 -35.25 3.43
N GLN A 542 12.82 -36.48 3.37
CA GLN A 542 14.12 -36.84 3.95
C GLN A 542 15.31 -36.04 3.38
N PRO A 543 15.34 -35.67 2.08
CA PRO A 543 16.44 -34.89 1.50
C PRO A 543 16.50 -33.40 1.92
N LEU A 544 15.74 -32.95 2.92
CA LEU A 544 15.58 -31.53 3.26
C LEU A 544 16.16 -31.18 4.67
N PRO A 545 17.47 -31.31 4.91
CA PRO A 545 18.07 -31.13 6.24
C PRO A 545 18.03 -29.68 6.75
N SER A 546 18.01 -28.70 5.85
CA SER A 546 17.99 -27.26 6.19
C SER A 546 16.59 -26.69 6.38
N LEU A 547 15.54 -27.49 6.17
CA LEU A 547 14.17 -27.00 6.19
C LEU A 547 13.79 -26.49 7.58
N GLN A 548 13.31 -25.26 7.65
CA GLN A 548 12.90 -24.59 8.88
C GLN A 548 11.39 -24.40 8.95
N ARG A 549 10.70 -24.26 7.82
CA ARG A 549 9.25 -24.06 7.74
C ARG A 549 8.62 -25.07 6.79
N LEU A 550 7.66 -25.83 7.29
CA LEU A 550 6.87 -26.77 6.51
C LEU A 550 5.39 -26.53 6.75
N ASP A 551 4.67 -26.19 5.69
CA ASP A 551 3.21 -26.06 5.72
C ASP A 551 2.54 -27.23 4.99
N LEU A 552 1.74 -28.00 5.73
CA LEU A 552 0.92 -29.11 5.23
C LEU A 552 -0.58 -28.87 5.50
N SER A 553 -0.98 -27.64 5.82
CA SER A 553 -2.37 -27.30 6.16
C SER A 553 -3.35 -27.62 5.02
N ASP A 554 -4.63 -27.79 5.36
CA ASP A 554 -5.73 -27.88 4.40
C ASP A 554 -5.53 -29.00 3.36
N ASN A 555 -5.00 -30.13 3.82
CA ASN A 555 -4.85 -31.35 3.03
C ASN A 555 -5.88 -32.42 3.46
N LEU A 556 -5.72 -33.65 2.99
CA LEU A 556 -6.61 -34.77 3.28
C LEU A 556 -5.89 -35.84 4.13
N LEU A 557 -4.97 -35.42 4.99
CA LEU A 557 -4.19 -36.34 5.82
C LEU A 557 -5.08 -36.96 6.90
N HIS A 558 -5.29 -38.28 6.82
CA HIS A 558 -6.05 -39.03 7.83
C HIS A 558 -5.19 -39.53 8.98
N ARG A 559 -3.91 -39.76 8.72
CA ARG A 559 -2.89 -40.20 9.67
C ARG A 559 -1.52 -39.69 9.26
N LEU A 560 -0.63 -39.54 10.22
CA LEU A 560 0.79 -39.28 9.98
C LEU A 560 1.58 -40.60 10.15
N PRO A 561 2.28 -41.08 9.11
CA PRO A 561 3.15 -42.24 9.26
C PRO A 561 4.26 -41.99 10.28
N GLU A 562 4.67 -43.05 10.98
CA GLU A 562 5.85 -42.96 11.86
C GLU A 562 7.07 -42.51 11.06
N TRP A 563 7.87 -41.62 11.66
CA TRP A 563 9.12 -41.13 11.08
C TRP A 563 8.96 -40.38 9.75
N VAL A 564 7.75 -39.91 9.39
CA VAL A 564 7.51 -39.18 8.13
C VAL A 564 8.34 -37.90 8.00
N PHE A 565 8.69 -37.27 9.13
CA PHE A 565 9.52 -36.07 9.20
C PHE A 565 11.01 -36.37 9.46
N ARG A 566 11.44 -37.64 9.32
CA ARG A 566 12.86 -37.99 9.46
C ARG A 566 13.69 -37.24 8.43
N GLY A 567 14.79 -36.64 8.88
CA GLY A 567 15.69 -35.81 8.08
C GLY A 567 15.46 -34.31 8.24
N LEU A 568 14.31 -33.87 8.77
CA LEU A 568 13.99 -32.46 9.00
C LEU A 568 14.58 -31.93 10.31
N THR A 569 15.90 -32.07 10.49
CA THR A 569 16.60 -31.77 11.75
C THR A 569 16.62 -30.28 12.11
N SER A 570 16.37 -29.40 11.13
CA SER A 570 16.35 -27.94 11.32
C SER A 570 14.95 -27.34 11.48
N LEU A 571 13.90 -28.17 11.49
CA LEU A 571 12.52 -27.67 11.42
C LEU A 571 12.13 -26.87 12.67
N LEU A 572 11.60 -25.67 12.44
CA LEU A 572 11.18 -24.72 13.48
C LEU A 572 9.65 -24.54 13.50
N ASP A 573 9.00 -24.50 12.34
CA ASP A 573 7.55 -24.29 12.19
C ASP A 573 6.95 -25.42 11.35
N LEU A 574 6.00 -26.14 11.93
CA LEU A 574 5.21 -27.19 11.28
C LEU A 574 3.72 -26.86 11.38
N ARG A 575 3.04 -26.78 10.24
CA ARG A 575 1.59 -26.55 10.19
C ARG A 575 0.85 -27.74 9.62
N LEU A 576 -0.17 -28.19 10.34
CA LEU A 576 -1.01 -29.34 9.98
C LEU A 576 -2.50 -29.00 10.03
N SER A 577 -2.86 -27.74 10.27
CA SER A 577 -4.25 -27.33 10.50
C SER A 577 -5.18 -27.68 9.34
N GLY A 578 -6.47 -27.88 9.62
CA GLY A 578 -7.47 -28.15 8.58
C GLY A 578 -7.32 -29.52 7.90
N ASN A 579 -6.60 -30.47 8.49
CA ASN A 579 -6.53 -31.85 8.01
C ASN A 579 -7.52 -32.77 8.77
N PRO A 580 -8.11 -33.77 8.08
CA PRO A 580 -9.03 -34.74 8.68
C PRO A 580 -8.30 -35.86 9.45
N LEU A 581 -7.33 -35.48 10.29
CA LEU A 581 -6.57 -36.41 11.12
C LEU A 581 -7.48 -37.03 12.17
N VAL A 582 -7.48 -38.36 12.24
CA VAL A 582 -8.34 -39.12 13.17
C VAL A 582 -7.64 -39.34 14.50
N THR A 583 -6.34 -39.61 14.49
CA THR A 583 -5.52 -39.82 15.68
C THR A 583 -4.13 -39.23 15.46
N LEU A 584 -3.46 -38.94 16.57
CA LEU A 584 -2.10 -38.41 16.61
C LEU A 584 -1.31 -39.11 17.72
N SER A 585 -0.13 -39.59 17.36
CA SER A 585 0.87 -40.10 18.29
C SER A 585 2.10 -39.19 18.28
N PRO A 586 2.97 -39.24 19.30
CA PRO A 586 4.20 -38.43 19.31
C PRO A 586 5.26 -38.91 18.31
N SER A 587 5.19 -40.17 17.83
CA SER A 587 6.23 -40.81 17.00
C SER A 587 6.64 -40.02 15.73
N PRO A 588 5.72 -39.43 14.93
CA PRO A 588 6.10 -38.62 13.77
C PRO A 588 6.93 -37.38 14.13
N PHE A 589 6.73 -36.82 15.33
CA PHE A 589 7.36 -35.58 15.78
C PHE A 589 8.68 -35.81 16.52
N GLN A 590 9.00 -37.04 16.92
CA GLN A 590 10.23 -37.37 17.65
C GLN A 590 11.51 -36.84 16.97
N PRO A 591 11.69 -36.92 15.63
CA PRO A 591 12.88 -36.39 14.96
C PRO A 591 13.01 -34.86 14.99
N LEU A 592 11.96 -34.12 15.35
CA LEU A 592 11.88 -32.66 15.23
C LEU A 592 12.41 -31.98 16.50
N GLU A 593 13.72 -32.08 16.75
CA GLU A 593 14.35 -31.59 17.98
C GLU A 593 14.32 -30.07 18.15
N ARG A 594 14.28 -29.32 17.04
CA ARG A 594 14.33 -27.85 17.05
C ARG A 594 12.97 -27.18 16.92
N LEU A 595 11.88 -27.96 16.91
CA LEU A 595 10.54 -27.46 16.65
C LEU A 595 10.12 -26.42 17.69
N ARG A 596 9.69 -25.25 17.21
CA ARG A 596 9.24 -24.12 18.03
C ARG A 596 7.77 -23.80 17.85
N THR A 597 7.22 -24.08 16.68
CA THR A 597 5.81 -23.82 16.37
C THR A 597 5.18 -25.09 15.79
N LEU A 598 4.03 -25.47 16.34
CA LEU A 598 3.23 -26.58 15.85
C LEU A 598 1.76 -26.16 15.77
N ASP A 599 1.23 -26.06 14.56
CA ASP A 599 -0.17 -25.70 14.32
C ASP A 599 -1.04 -26.94 14.09
N LEU A 600 -1.91 -27.22 15.08
CA LEU A 600 -2.87 -28.33 15.10
C LEU A 600 -4.33 -27.83 15.14
N ARG A 601 -4.58 -26.60 14.72
CA ARG A 601 -5.96 -26.05 14.71
C ARG A 601 -6.83 -26.79 13.70
N ASP A 602 -8.13 -26.80 13.94
CA ASP A 602 -9.12 -27.35 13.00
C ASP A 602 -8.86 -28.81 12.60
N LEU A 603 -8.32 -29.62 13.53
CA LEU A 603 -8.22 -31.07 13.42
C LEU A 603 -9.49 -31.74 13.96
N SER A 604 -9.81 -32.92 13.42
CA SER A 604 -10.98 -33.71 13.81
C SER A 604 -10.58 -35.03 14.48
N LEU A 605 -9.88 -34.93 15.62
CA LEU A 605 -9.34 -36.08 16.33
C LEU A 605 -10.45 -36.84 17.07
N LEU A 606 -10.34 -38.18 17.12
CA LEU A 606 -11.16 -39.02 18.00
C LEU A 606 -10.43 -39.21 19.32
N CYS A 607 -11.11 -39.01 20.45
CA CYS A 607 -10.49 -39.22 21.76
C CYS A 607 -10.30 -40.72 22.04
N ASP A 608 -9.07 -41.12 22.36
CA ASP A 608 -8.73 -42.43 22.92
C ASP A 608 -7.69 -42.29 24.04
N CYS A 609 -7.46 -43.35 24.81
CA CYS A 609 -6.52 -43.34 25.94
C CYS A 609 -5.04 -43.46 25.52
N GLU A 610 -4.77 -43.85 24.28
CA GLU A 610 -3.41 -43.95 23.71
C GLU A 610 -2.82 -42.55 23.42
N MET A 611 -3.67 -41.52 23.31
CA MET A 611 -3.23 -40.12 23.22
C MET A 611 -2.57 -39.57 24.50
N SER A 612 -2.50 -40.36 25.58
CA SER A 612 -1.78 -39.99 26.81
C SER A 612 -0.30 -39.72 26.57
N ASP A 613 0.34 -40.44 25.64
CA ASP A 613 1.74 -40.22 25.26
C ASP A 613 1.94 -38.91 24.49
N LEU A 614 0.98 -38.53 23.63
CA LEU A 614 1.00 -37.25 22.93
C LEU A 614 0.88 -36.08 23.92
N GLN A 615 -0.02 -36.22 24.89
CA GLN A 615 -0.19 -35.23 25.95
C GLN A 615 1.09 -35.09 26.78
N ARG A 616 1.75 -36.20 27.16
CA ARG A 616 3.01 -36.18 27.90
C ARG A 616 4.13 -35.50 27.10
N TRP A 617 4.30 -35.90 25.85
CA TRP A 617 5.29 -35.32 24.93
C TRP A 617 5.12 -33.80 24.79
N TYR A 618 3.88 -33.32 24.72
CA TYR A 618 3.62 -31.89 24.66
C TYR A 618 3.99 -31.17 25.97
N GLN A 619 3.61 -31.71 27.13
CA GLN A 619 3.94 -31.08 28.42
C GLN A 619 5.45 -30.95 28.62
N GLU A 620 6.21 -31.97 28.23
CA GLU A 620 7.68 -31.94 28.26
C GLU A 620 8.28 -30.82 27.39
N ARG A 621 7.59 -30.43 26.31
CA ARG A 621 8.06 -29.43 25.33
C ARG A 621 7.36 -28.08 25.42
N LYS A 622 6.43 -27.89 26.36
CA LYS A 622 5.60 -26.68 26.49
C LYS A 622 6.42 -25.39 26.62
N ALA A 623 7.58 -25.44 27.28
CA ALA A 623 8.45 -24.27 27.45
C ALA A 623 9.10 -23.80 26.13
N THR A 624 9.27 -24.70 25.17
CA THR A 624 9.95 -24.43 23.89
C THR A 624 9.00 -24.36 22.70
N LEU A 625 7.80 -24.94 22.81
CA LEU A 625 6.83 -25.08 21.72
C LEU A 625 5.65 -24.12 21.87
N LYS A 626 5.58 -23.11 20.99
CA LYS A 626 4.41 -22.24 20.78
C LYS A 626 3.40 -22.98 19.89
N ALA A 627 2.43 -23.64 20.49
CA ALA A 627 1.37 -24.33 19.77
C ALA A 627 0.11 -23.44 19.69
N SER A 628 -0.26 -23.00 18.49
CA SER A 628 -1.43 -22.13 18.21
C SER A 628 -2.76 -22.76 18.61
N ALA A 629 -2.84 -24.09 18.71
CA ALA A 629 -4.02 -24.83 19.12
C ALA A 629 -4.05 -25.23 20.60
N MET A 630 -2.93 -25.14 21.35
CA MET A 630 -2.89 -25.64 22.73
C MET A 630 -2.82 -24.57 23.80
N GLU A 631 -2.70 -23.29 23.44
CA GLU A 631 -3.15 -22.20 24.32
C GLU A 631 -4.68 -22.27 24.55
N ALA A 632 -5.42 -22.96 23.66
CA ALA A 632 -6.82 -23.36 23.81
C ALA A 632 -6.98 -24.89 23.62
N THR A 633 -6.51 -25.68 24.58
CA THR A 633 -6.63 -27.16 24.69
C THR A 633 -7.14 -27.92 23.45
N LEU A 634 -6.24 -28.64 22.76
CA LEU A 634 -6.57 -29.53 21.63
C LEU A 634 -7.87 -30.29 21.88
N SER A 635 -8.87 -30.09 21.03
CA SER A 635 -10.19 -30.69 21.20
C SER A 635 -10.28 -31.99 20.40
N CYS A 636 -10.89 -33.02 21.00
CA CYS A 636 -11.15 -34.30 20.36
C CYS A 636 -12.62 -34.70 20.56
N LEU A 637 -13.11 -35.54 19.66
CA LEU A 637 -14.48 -36.01 19.60
C LEU A 637 -14.60 -37.40 20.22
N ARG A 638 -15.52 -37.58 21.17
CA ARG A 638 -15.90 -38.90 21.69
C ARG A 638 -17.14 -39.42 20.99
N THR A 639 -17.08 -40.64 20.45
CA THR A 639 -18.14 -41.23 19.60
C THR A 639 -19.27 -41.94 20.35
N HIS A 640 -19.33 -41.86 21.69
CA HIS A 640 -20.33 -42.59 22.49
C HIS A 640 -20.83 -41.77 23.70
N PRO A 641 -22.15 -41.57 23.93
CA PRO A 641 -23.32 -41.81 23.07
C PRO A 641 -23.81 -40.57 22.26
N THR A 642 -23.23 -39.38 22.42
CA THR A 642 -23.80 -38.11 21.89
C THR A 642 -22.82 -37.22 21.11
N PHE A 643 -21.72 -37.75 20.56
CA PHE A 643 -20.70 -36.97 19.80
C PHE A 643 -20.35 -35.65 20.49
N GLN A 644 -19.66 -35.75 21.63
CA GLN A 644 -19.27 -34.60 22.42
C GLN A 644 -17.80 -34.28 22.20
N TRP A 645 -17.50 -32.99 22.05
CA TRP A 645 -16.14 -32.47 22.02
C TRP A 645 -15.63 -32.28 23.44
N PHE A 646 -14.44 -32.78 23.70
CA PHE A 646 -13.72 -32.60 24.96
C PHE A 646 -12.36 -31.98 24.67
N SER A 647 -11.87 -31.17 25.60
CA SER A 647 -10.44 -30.89 25.64
C SER A 647 -9.69 -32.19 25.95
N LEU A 648 -8.58 -32.45 25.23
CA LEU A 648 -7.80 -33.67 25.42
C LEU A 648 -7.36 -33.89 26.88
N PRO A 649 -6.86 -32.88 27.62
CA PRO A 649 -6.51 -33.07 29.03
C PRO A 649 -7.69 -33.53 29.88
N TYR A 650 -8.86 -32.90 29.71
CA TYR A 650 -10.06 -33.27 30.46
C TYR A 650 -10.53 -34.68 30.12
N PHE A 651 -10.52 -35.07 28.85
CA PHE A 651 -10.90 -36.43 28.44
C PHE A 651 -10.01 -37.48 29.10
N LEU A 652 -8.69 -37.31 29.04
CA LEU A 652 -7.73 -38.25 29.63
C LEU A 652 -7.94 -38.38 31.14
N GLU A 653 -8.10 -37.27 31.86
CA GLU A 653 -8.35 -37.27 33.30
C GLU A 653 -9.67 -37.97 33.68
N SER A 654 -10.76 -37.65 32.97
CA SER A 654 -12.12 -38.10 33.34
C SER A 654 -12.50 -39.49 32.82
N HIS A 655 -11.84 -40.01 31.79
CA HIS A 655 -12.27 -41.24 31.10
C HIS A 655 -11.19 -42.31 30.92
N CYS A 656 -9.91 -41.98 31.10
CA CYS A 656 -8.80 -42.94 30.93
C CYS A 656 -8.10 -43.29 32.25
N SER A 657 -8.35 -42.53 33.33
CA SER A 657 -7.78 -42.79 34.65
C SER A 657 -8.46 -43.98 35.34
N LYS A 658 -7.87 -45.18 35.21
CA LYS A 658 -8.03 -46.31 36.14
C LYS A 658 -6.69 -46.95 36.45
#